data_AF-A0A7C2VBL7-F1
#
_entry.id   AF-A0A7C2VBL7-F1
#
_cell.length_a   1.000
_cell.length_b   1.000
_cell.length_c   1.000
_cell.angle_alpha   90.00
_cell.angle_beta   90.00
_cell.angle_gamma   90.00
#
_symmetry.space_group_name_H-M   'P 1'
#
loop_
_entity.id
_entity.type
_entity.pdbx_description
1 polymer ?
#
loop_
_entity_poly.entity_id
_entity_poly.type
_entity_poly.pdbx_seq_one_letter_code
_entity_poly.pdbx_strand_id
1 'polypeptide(L)'
;GSFLEEQAQRLGININEEFAELALASKAPIKLGERCTVFMESDLLSYQQQGAQTSDLVSGLSYSIVANYLNRVVGRRKIGDNICFQGGTAFNKAVWSAFEKVTGKQICVPDHHEVTGALGAAAIAAEYMKNKAAESVQAVESKFRGFENLVSVEYSVESFACEHCPNHCEIKKVQLPKAEPLYYGSRCDRYNLKQKKEVKSKKAEDIDAFEYRKKKLLEFAGLSKASPERATSDKRRATKIGIPMALINFQLLPLFSRFFKALGFEVVLSGRTNKRIIRAGTESITAQPCFPVKVAYGHVAELIDKKVDYIFLPSIVSMTAGFPQNEHNQLCPYVQSFAYQAITAFADKLGQTEILTVPIRMGEGRKLLIKTFSALGRKLGVSASAVRSGLKDAFAAQAGFERAMKEKGSEILSKIKPDQKLFVLVSRPYNGCDGGLNLQLPRKLAELGVETIPMDMLDLDKAHLGDELLHSQVYWTYGQKILRAAEIIKRDPRLFAIYLSNFSCGPDSFLLTFFKDIMAKKPCLQLELDEHSADAGVITRLEAFLESLKNFQSSVSPSQPDLLKIGNRQSAISNRTLYIPYMGDCAYGVAACFRAYGQSAEVMPIADESTLLQGRAFTSGKECLPCAITTGDMLRAVRAEGADPNRVAFFMPGSSGPCRFGMYSCMHRLVLNEAGAADVPVISPNQDGTFYKEFTESINGSAGGGFMRDMWAAVAGIDLLHKLILRLRPFAADAHRVQQVYEQSLARWVQAVENHRSLSQLRQLCDSIADDFASVELDLKVKKPRIGIVGEIYVRSHPFANRNIIARLEELGAVCDLASLAEWIYYINYTRSCGTRRRGQFRSFFTNIIQDYFQHRIEKMLAGPLERRFGRLAEGSTEHVIKLARSYLHPSFEGEAILSIGKIIEYYKDGIGGVVNVMPFSCMPSTVVSSQSMRISAECGDMPILNLSFDGQEDPTLITRLEAFVEQVASRQDANLNVSQLIGT
;
A
#
# COMPACT_ATOMS: atom_id res chain seq x y z
N GLY A 1 4.26 10.94 27.23
CA GLY A 1 3.39 11.67 28.17
C GLY A 1 2.15 10.85 28.45
N SER A 2 0.98 11.32 27.99
CA SER A 2 -0.34 10.73 28.32
C SER A 2 -0.43 9.21 28.16
N PHE A 3 0.16 8.65 27.11
CA PHE A 3 0.16 7.20 26.92
C PHE A 3 0.85 6.46 28.09
N LEU A 4 2.02 6.93 28.53
CA LEU A 4 2.75 6.31 29.65
C LEU A 4 1.97 6.43 30.96
N GLU A 5 1.32 7.57 31.17
CA GLU A 5 0.45 7.80 32.33
C GLU A 5 -0.75 6.85 32.34
N GLU A 6 -1.41 6.67 31.18
CA GLU A 6 -2.51 5.70 31.05
C GLU A 6 -2.04 4.27 31.30
N GLN A 7 -0.88 3.87 30.76
CA GLN A 7 -0.35 2.52 31.00
C GLN A 7 0.09 2.32 32.45
N ALA A 8 0.70 3.33 33.07
CA ALA A 8 1.07 3.30 34.49
C ALA A 8 -0.16 3.12 35.37
N GLN A 9 -1.23 3.89 35.13
CA GLN A 9 -2.48 3.78 35.87
C GLN A 9 -3.11 2.39 35.72
N ARG A 10 -3.07 1.79 34.52
CA ARG A 10 -3.57 0.43 34.28
C ARG A 10 -2.75 -0.65 34.96
N LEU A 11 -1.43 -0.49 35.00
CA LEU A 11 -0.53 -1.39 35.71
C LEU A 11 -0.58 -1.17 37.24
N GLY A 12 -1.33 -0.17 37.72
CA GLY A 12 -1.45 0.16 39.12
C GLY A 12 -0.18 0.78 39.72
N ILE A 13 0.63 1.46 38.89
CA ILE A 13 1.91 2.07 39.30
C ILE A 13 1.87 3.60 39.18
N ASN A 14 2.60 4.28 40.06
CA ASN A 14 2.77 5.73 40.02
C ASN A 14 3.77 6.12 38.92
N ILE A 15 3.32 6.96 37.97
CA ILE A 15 4.16 7.42 36.86
C ILE A 15 5.37 8.27 37.29
N ASN A 16 5.25 9.02 38.39
CA ASN A 16 6.27 9.96 38.84
C ASN A 16 7.36 9.29 39.69
N GLU A 17 6.97 8.29 40.49
CA GLU A 17 7.85 7.68 41.50
C GLU A 17 8.31 6.28 41.07
N GLU A 18 7.40 5.42 40.64
CA GLU A 18 7.68 3.98 40.49
C GLU A 18 8.07 3.59 39.06
N PHE A 19 7.52 4.26 38.04
CA PHE A 19 7.68 3.83 36.65
C PHE A 19 9.15 3.77 36.22
N ALA A 20 9.91 4.85 36.44
CA ALA A 20 11.29 4.91 36.01
C ALA A 20 12.17 3.92 36.80
N GLU A 21 11.92 3.76 38.09
CA GLU A 21 12.66 2.81 38.94
C GLU A 21 12.43 1.36 38.50
N LEU A 22 11.18 0.97 38.27
CA LEU A 22 10.82 -0.37 37.79
C LEU A 22 11.40 -0.67 36.41
N ALA A 23 11.33 0.29 35.48
CA ALA A 23 11.88 0.13 34.13
C ALA A 23 13.40 -0.03 34.14
N LEU A 24 14.11 0.73 34.98
CA LEU A 24 15.57 0.66 35.10
C LEU A 24 16.05 -0.58 35.87
N ALA A 25 15.20 -1.15 36.73
CA ALA A 25 15.48 -2.40 37.46
C ALA A 25 15.27 -3.68 36.61
N SER A 26 14.58 -3.58 35.48
CA SER A 26 14.30 -4.72 34.60
C SER A 26 15.59 -5.35 34.07
N LYS A 27 15.63 -6.69 34.09
CA LYS A 27 16.72 -7.50 33.51
C LYS A 27 16.36 -8.07 32.14
N ALA A 28 15.07 -8.14 31.82
CA ALA A 28 14.56 -8.72 30.58
C ALA A 28 13.40 -7.88 30.01
N PRO A 29 13.67 -6.67 29.47
CA PRO A 29 12.63 -5.81 28.94
C PRO A 29 11.80 -6.50 27.84
N ILE A 30 10.47 -6.43 27.95
CA ILE A 30 9.58 -7.06 26.97
C ILE A 30 9.46 -6.20 25.72
N LYS A 31 9.57 -6.83 24.55
CA LYS A 31 9.45 -6.13 23.27
C LYS A 31 7.98 -5.92 22.91
N LEU A 32 7.41 -4.80 23.35
CA LEU A 32 6.09 -4.35 22.91
C LEU A 32 6.25 -3.76 21.50
N GLY A 33 5.42 -4.10 20.53
CA GLY A 33 5.66 -3.73 19.12
C GLY A 33 5.87 -2.22 18.88
N GLU A 34 6.48 -1.86 17.75
CA GLU A 34 6.66 -0.46 17.27
C GLU A 34 5.39 0.15 16.62
N ARG A 35 4.19 -0.38 16.89
CA ARG A 35 2.93 0.09 16.30
C ARG A 35 2.39 1.34 17.01
N CYS A 36 1.18 1.78 16.68
CA CYS A 36 0.53 2.84 17.45
C CYS A 36 0.24 2.37 18.88
N THR A 37 0.07 3.33 19.79
CA THR A 37 -0.15 3.11 21.22
C THR A 37 -1.28 2.13 21.55
N VAL A 38 -2.31 2.05 20.71
CA VAL A 38 -3.44 1.11 20.86
C VAL A 38 -3.02 -0.36 20.70
N PHE A 39 -2.10 -0.66 19.77
CA PHE A 39 -1.59 -2.02 19.62
C PHE A 39 -0.60 -2.35 20.73
N MET A 40 0.24 -1.40 21.13
CA MET A 40 1.15 -1.58 22.27
C MET A 40 0.38 -1.88 23.56
N GLU A 41 -0.78 -1.25 23.77
CA GLU A 41 -1.70 -1.56 24.87
C GLU A 41 -2.23 -3.00 24.80
N SER A 42 -2.62 -3.46 23.62
CA SER A 42 -3.09 -4.84 23.42
C SER A 42 -1.99 -5.87 23.68
N ASP A 43 -0.77 -5.60 23.20
CA ASP A 43 0.41 -6.44 23.45
C ASP A 43 0.72 -6.49 24.95
N LEU A 44 0.70 -5.34 25.63
CA LEU A 44 0.97 -5.22 27.05
C LEU A 44 -0.01 -6.06 27.88
N LEU A 45 -1.31 -5.99 27.56
CA LEU A 45 -2.34 -6.80 28.22
C LEU A 45 -2.10 -8.31 28.00
N SER A 46 -1.74 -8.70 26.79
CA SER A 46 -1.43 -10.11 26.50
C SER A 46 -0.26 -10.61 27.33
N TYR A 47 0.86 -9.88 27.35
CA TYR A 47 2.03 -10.30 28.13
C TYR A 47 1.73 -10.30 29.63
N GLN A 48 0.94 -9.35 30.12
CA GLN A 48 0.46 -9.34 31.49
C GLN A 48 -0.35 -10.60 31.82
N GLN A 49 -1.26 -11.03 30.93
CA GLN A 49 -2.03 -12.27 31.09
C GLN A 49 -1.14 -13.53 31.04
N GLN A 50 -0.02 -13.48 30.33
CA GLN A 50 1.00 -14.55 30.29
C GLN A 50 1.92 -14.56 31.52
N GLY A 51 1.72 -13.65 32.48
CA GLY A 51 2.49 -13.60 33.74
C GLY A 51 3.78 -12.79 33.67
N ALA A 52 3.91 -11.88 32.69
CA ALA A 52 5.04 -10.95 32.61
C ALA A 52 5.17 -10.08 33.87
N GLN A 53 6.40 -9.86 34.33
CA GLN A 53 6.68 -8.96 35.45
C GLN A 53 6.45 -7.51 35.05
N THR A 54 5.88 -6.71 35.96
CA THR A 54 5.60 -5.29 35.72
C THR A 54 6.86 -4.51 35.35
N SER A 55 8.01 -4.81 35.96
CA SER A 55 9.30 -4.18 35.60
C SER A 55 9.67 -4.38 34.13
N ASP A 56 9.44 -5.58 33.61
CA ASP A 56 9.78 -5.94 32.23
C ASP A 56 8.82 -5.30 31.22
N LEU A 57 7.54 -5.20 31.58
CA LEU A 57 6.53 -4.49 30.78
C LEU A 57 6.83 -2.99 30.68
N VAL A 58 7.16 -2.36 31.81
CA VAL A 58 7.44 -0.91 31.91
C VAL A 58 8.75 -0.53 31.23
N SER A 59 9.78 -1.37 31.36
CA SER A 59 11.01 -1.23 30.59
C SER A 59 10.75 -1.39 29.09
N GLY A 60 9.95 -2.40 28.73
CA GLY A 60 9.47 -2.62 27.37
C GLY A 60 8.78 -1.39 26.76
N LEU A 61 7.84 -0.79 27.49
CA LEU A 61 7.14 0.43 27.08
C LEU A 61 8.12 1.57 26.75
N SER A 62 9.19 1.70 27.53
CA SER A 62 10.21 2.74 27.33
C SER A 62 10.94 2.53 26.02
N TYR A 63 11.42 1.31 25.74
CA TYR A 63 12.09 0.97 24.47
C TYR A 63 11.16 1.09 23.26
N SER A 64 9.90 0.65 23.37
CA SER A 64 8.95 0.64 22.26
C SER A 64 8.59 2.06 21.79
N ILE A 65 8.45 3.01 22.71
CA ILE A 65 8.23 4.42 22.37
C ILE A 65 9.43 5.00 21.63
N VAL A 66 10.65 4.70 22.10
CA VAL A 66 11.90 5.14 21.46
C VAL A 66 12.01 4.59 20.05
N ALA A 67 11.86 3.27 19.89
CA ALA A 67 11.91 2.61 18.59
C ALA A 67 10.83 3.14 17.63
N ASN A 68 9.61 3.35 18.12
CA ASN A 68 8.52 3.95 17.34
C ASN A 68 8.88 5.36 16.87
N TYR A 69 9.40 6.22 17.75
CA TYR A 69 9.80 7.58 17.40
C TYR A 69 10.94 7.60 16.37
N LEU A 70 11.98 6.81 16.60
CA LEU A 70 13.12 6.72 15.69
C LEU A 70 12.71 6.20 14.31
N ASN A 71 11.93 5.12 14.24
CA ASN A 71 11.56 4.52 12.96
C ASN A 71 10.51 5.35 12.20
N ARG A 72 9.51 5.92 12.90
CA ARG A 72 8.38 6.61 12.23
C ARG A 72 8.56 8.12 12.08
N VAL A 73 9.17 8.78 13.05
CA VAL A 73 9.27 10.25 13.09
C VAL A 73 10.62 10.72 12.58
N VAL A 74 11.71 10.13 13.07
CA VAL A 74 13.05 10.46 12.60
C VAL A 74 13.30 9.83 11.23
N GLY A 75 12.99 8.54 11.09
CA GLY A 75 13.21 7.76 9.86
C GLY A 75 14.67 7.87 9.41
N ARG A 76 14.87 8.24 8.14
CA ARG A 76 16.21 8.38 7.52
C ARG A 76 16.97 9.67 7.89
N ARG A 77 16.43 10.51 8.76
CA ARG A 77 17.09 11.78 9.13
C ARG A 77 18.33 11.50 9.97
N LYS A 78 19.43 12.20 9.68
CA LYS A 78 20.65 12.12 10.49
C LYS A 78 20.38 12.65 11.90
N ILE A 79 20.69 11.83 12.90
CA ILE A 79 20.67 12.24 14.30
C ILE A 79 22.03 12.89 14.58
N GLY A 80 22.03 14.17 14.95
CA GLY A 80 23.24 14.89 15.35
C GLY A 80 23.84 14.35 16.65
N ASP A 81 24.97 14.91 17.07
CA ASP A 81 25.63 14.50 18.32
C ASP A 81 25.10 15.26 19.54
N ASN A 82 24.49 16.42 19.32
CA ASN A 82 23.84 17.21 20.35
C ASN A 82 22.33 16.95 20.32
N ILE A 83 21.86 16.10 21.23
CA ILE A 83 20.44 15.74 21.35
C ILE A 83 19.86 16.45 22.57
N CYS A 84 18.83 17.28 22.35
CA CYS A 84 18.06 17.91 23.43
C CYS A 84 16.71 17.22 23.57
N PHE A 85 16.38 16.73 24.76
CA PHE A 85 15.11 16.09 25.08
C PHE A 85 14.29 17.03 25.97
N GLN A 86 13.12 17.44 25.50
CA GLN A 86 12.27 18.42 26.16
C GLN A 86 10.80 17.98 26.23
N GLY A 87 10.01 18.65 27.08
CA GLY A 87 8.59 18.38 27.34
C GLY A 87 8.38 17.44 28.53
N GLY A 88 7.12 17.22 28.91
CA GLY A 88 6.77 16.45 30.12
C GLY A 88 7.20 14.99 30.11
N THR A 89 7.52 14.39 28.96
CA THR A 89 8.06 13.01 28.94
C THR A 89 9.48 12.94 29.49
N ALA A 90 10.20 14.08 29.59
CA ALA A 90 11.57 14.14 30.08
C ALA A 90 11.70 13.85 31.59
N PHE A 91 10.60 14.01 32.36
CA PHE A 91 10.54 13.61 33.76
C PHE A 91 10.84 12.11 33.95
N ASN A 92 10.53 11.29 32.95
CA ASN A 92 10.71 9.85 33.03
C ASN A 92 12.11 9.44 32.59
N LYS A 93 12.96 9.10 33.56
CA LYS A 93 14.37 8.73 33.31
C LYS A 93 14.54 7.51 32.41
N ALA A 94 13.65 6.53 32.52
CA ALA A 94 13.74 5.33 31.71
C ALA A 94 13.61 5.60 30.21
N VAL A 95 12.83 6.62 29.81
CA VAL A 95 12.61 6.94 28.39
C VAL A 95 13.87 7.54 27.76
N TRP A 96 14.50 8.51 28.41
CA TRP A 96 15.72 9.10 27.84
C TRP A 96 16.92 8.16 27.99
N SER A 97 17.02 7.35 29.05
CA SER A 97 18.00 6.26 29.11
C SER A 97 17.82 5.23 27.98
N ALA A 98 16.57 4.91 27.61
CA ALA A 98 16.31 4.06 26.46
C ALA A 98 16.75 4.71 25.13
N PHE A 99 16.54 6.02 24.95
CA PHE A 99 17.10 6.74 23.79
C PHE A 99 18.63 6.70 23.79
N GLU A 100 19.29 6.91 24.92
CA GLU A 100 20.76 6.83 25.00
C GLU A 100 21.26 5.44 24.62
N LYS A 101 20.60 4.39 25.13
CA LYS A 101 20.97 3.01 24.83
C LYS A 101 20.75 2.65 23.36
N VAL A 102 19.64 3.08 22.75
CA VAL A 102 19.29 2.76 21.36
C VAL A 102 20.11 3.58 20.38
N THR A 103 20.37 4.86 20.67
CA THR A 103 21.13 5.75 19.77
C THR A 103 22.64 5.64 19.98
N GLY A 104 23.09 5.18 21.14
CA GLY A 104 24.50 5.22 21.56
C GLY A 104 25.02 6.64 21.79
N LYS A 105 24.13 7.64 21.91
CA LYS A 105 24.47 9.06 22.05
C LYS A 105 23.94 9.62 23.37
N GLN A 106 24.66 10.59 23.93
CA GLN A 106 24.19 11.28 25.14
C GLN A 106 23.00 12.19 24.84
N ILE A 107 22.11 12.28 25.83
CA ILE A 107 20.94 13.15 25.77
C ILE A 107 21.04 14.25 26.80
N CYS A 108 20.93 15.49 26.33
CA CYS A 108 20.81 16.65 27.19
C CYS A 108 19.33 16.87 27.54
N VAL A 109 19.00 16.80 28.83
CA VAL A 109 17.68 17.17 29.37
C VAL A 109 17.83 18.53 30.08
N PRO A 110 17.20 19.61 29.60
CA PRO A 110 17.26 20.92 30.27
C PRO A 110 16.57 20.91 31.64
N ASP A 111 17.06 21.74 32.58
CA ASP A 111 16.51 21.82 33.96
C ASP A 111 15.01 22.13 34.02
N HIS A 112 14.51 22.94 33.08
CA HIS A 112 13.09 23.35 32.97
C HIS A 112 12.43 22.79 31.71
N HIS A 113 12.70 21.51 31.42
CA HIS A 113 12.25 20.82 30.21
C HIS A 113 10.72 20.90 29.99
N GLU A 114 9.91 21.07 31.03
CA GLU A 114 8.45 21.20 31.00
C GLU A 114 7.95 22.55 30.46
N VAL A 115 8.77 23.60 30.54
CA VAL A 115 8.42 24.97 30.12
C VAL A 115 9.39 25.57 29.11
N THR A 116 10.26 24.78 28.47
CA THR A 116 11.22 25.28 27.47
C THR A 116 10.56 26.07 26.34
N GLY A 117 9.38 25.64 25.88
CA GLY A 117 8.60 26.37 24.88
C GLY A 117 8.14 27.76 25.35
N ALA A 118 7.77 27.89 26.63
CA ALA A 118 7.38 29.16 27.23
C ALA A 118 8.60 30.08 27.42
N LEU A 119 9.74 29.53 27.85
CA LEU A 119 11.01 30.26 27.91
C LEU A 119 11.43 30.77 26.52
N GLY A 120 11.30 29.94 25.49
CA GLY A 120 11.55 30.32 24.10
C GLY A 120 10.63 31.43 23.61
N ALA A 121 9.33 31.34 23.90
CA ALA A 121 8.37 32.40 23.55
C ALA A 121 8.68 33.71 24.27
N ALA A 122 9.06 33.66 25.56
CA ALA A 122 9.49 34.83 26.31
C ALA A 122 10.75 35.47 25.71
N ALA A 123 11.73 34.65 25.31
CA ALA A 123 12.94 35.10 24.64
C ALA A 123 12.66 35.75 23.27
N ILE A 124 11.82 35.14 22.44
CA ILE A 124 11.41 35.69 21.14
C ILE A 124 10.66 37.01 21.34
N ALA A 125 9.77 37.10 22.33
CA ALA A 125 9.07 38.34 22.65
C ALA A 125 10.03 39.44 23.09
N ALA A 126 11.00 39.11 23.95
CA ALA A 126 12.03 40.06 24.38
C ALA A 126 12.90 40.54 23.20
N GLU A 127 13.31 39.62 22.32
CA GLU A 127 14.07 39.95 21.11
C GLU A 127 13.26 40.82 20.15
N TYR A 128 11.99 40.49 19.92
CA TYR A 128 11.08 41.29 19.10
C TYR A 128 10.96 42.72 19.62
N MET A 129 10.76 42.88 20.93
CA MET A 129 10.67 44.20 21.56
C MET A 129 12.00 44.97 21.43
N LYS A 130 13.14 44.29 21.58
CA LYS A 130 14.48 44.87 21.40
C LYS A 130 14.71 45.34 19.95
N ASN A 131 14.34 44.52 18.96
CA ASN A 131 14.48 44.87 17.54
C ASN A 131 13.55 46.03 17.17
N LYS A 132 12.30 46.01 17.65
CA LYS A 132 11.35 47.12 17.49
C LYS A 132 11.85 48.43 18.11
N ALA A 133 12.46 48.36 19.29
CA ALA A 133 13.07 49.51 19.94
C ALA A 133 14.31 50.03 19.17
N ALA A 134 15.04 49.16 18.46
CA ALA A 134 16.15 49.56 17.60
C ALA A 134 15.69 50.21 16.27
N GLU A 135 14.50 49.87 15.77
CA GLU A 135 13.91 50.41 14.54
C GLU A 135 13.11 51.71 14.73
N SER A 136 12.89 52.15 15.98
CA SER A 136 12.05 53.32 16.30
C SER A 136 12.72 54.29 17.24
N VAL A 137 12.55 55.59 17.00
CA VAL A 137 13.08 56.68 17.85
C VAL A 137 12.26 56.86 19.15
N GLN A 138 11.07 56.26 19.22
CA GLN A 138 10.19 56.27 20.40
C GLN A 138 10.25 54.93 21.16
N ALA A 139 10.11 55.00 22.49
CA ALA A 139 10.03 53.82 23.35
C ALA A 139 8.84 52.93 22.95
N VAL A 140 9.12 51.67 22.65
CA VAL A 140 8.09 50.68 22.29
C VAL A 140 7.60 50.00 23.56
N GLU A 141 6.42 50.37 24.04
CA GLU A 141 5.80 49.76 25.22
C GLU A 141 5.05 48.45 24.88
N SER A 142 5.12 47.48 25.79
CA SER A 142 4.38 46.21 25.66
C SER A 142 2.89 46.41 25.91
N LYS A 143 2.04 45.72 25.13
CA LYS A 143 0.59 45.65 25.37
C LYS A 143 0.20 44.63 26.45
N PHE A 144 1.18 44.00 27.10
CA PHE A 144 0.94 43.09 28.22
C PHE A 144 0.31 43.86 29.37
N ARG A 145 -0.83 43.39 29.88
CA ARG A 145 -1.61 44.11 30.90
C ARG A 145 -1.03 44.00 32.31
N GLY A 146 0.03 43.22 32.52
CA GLY A 146 0.60 42.95 33.84
C GLY A 146 -0.09 41.76 34.54
N PHE A 147 0.66 41.04 35.38
CA PHE A 147 0.15 39.86 36.09
C PHE A 147 -0.91 40.21 37.15
N GLU A 148 -0.74 41.32 37.86
CA GLU A 148 -1.71 41.79 38.85
C GLU A 148 -3.09 42.05 38.23
N ASN A 149 -3.11 42.71 37.07
CA ASN A 149 -4.34 42.93 36.32
C ASN A 149 -4.92 41.64 35.79
N LEU A 150 -4.11 40.64 35.38
CA LEU A 150 -4.59 39.35 34.88
C LEU A 150 -5.26 38.48 35.96
N VAL A 151 -4.69 38.45 37.17
CA VAL A 151 -5.22 37.66 38.30
C VAL A 151 -6.51 38.27 38.86
N SER A 152 -6.63 39.60 38.78
CA SER A 152 -7.80 40.34 39.28
C SER A 152 -8.87 40.61 38.22
N VAL A 153 -8.71 40.14 36.96
CA VAL A 153 -9.77 40.32 35.96
C VAL A 153 -10.98 39.47 36.32
N GLU A 154 -12.07 40.13 36.71
CA GLU A 154 -13.37 39.50 36.76
C GLU A 154 -13.88 39.23 35.34
N TYR A 155 -14.29 38.01 35.05
CA TYR A 155 -14.92 37.63 33.79
C TYR A 155 -16.12 36.73 34.06
N SER A 156 -17.11 36.78 33.19
CA SER A 156 -18.24 35.84 33.23
C SER A 156 -18.09 34.78 32.16
N VAL A 157 -18.46 33.55 32.49
CA VAL A 157 -18.49 32.42 31.55
C VAL A 157 -19.93 31.97 31.39
N GLU A 158 -20.45 32.06 30.18
CA GLU A 158 -21.76 31.52 29.80
C GLU A 158 -21.55 30.31 28.87
N SER A 159 -22.32 29.25 29.05
CA SER A 159 -22.27 28.07 28.15
C SER A 159 -23.60 27.91 27.42
N PHE A 160 -23.56 27.63 26.12
CA PHE A 160 -24.76 27.37 25.32
C PHE A 160 -24.50 26.31 24.26
N ALA A 161 -25.54 25.55 23.89
CA ALA A 161 -25.44 24.55 22.82
C ALA A 161 -25.63 25.21 21.44
N CYS A 162 -24.71 24.97 20.51
CA CYS A 162 -24.78 25.48 19.14
C CYS A 162 -25.73 24.64 18.28
N GLU A 163 -26.92 25.16 17.97
CA GLU A 163 -27.92 24.47 17.14
C GLU A 163 -27.67 24.59 15.62
N HIS A 164 -26.56 25.20 15.22
CA HIS A 164 -26.30 25.52 13.82
C HIS A 164 -26.15 24.27 12.92
N CYS A 165 -25.66 23.18 13.49
CA CYS A 165 -25.42 21.95 12.76
C CYS A 165 -25.56 20.76 13.70
N PRO A 166 -25.63 19.53 13.17
CA PRO A 166 -25.87 18.32 13.97
C PRO A 166 -24.82 18.03 15.05
N ASN A 167 -23.70 18.78 15.10
CA ASN A 167 -22.68 18.59 16.12
C ASN A 167 -23.11 19.08 17.51
N HIS A 168 -24.12 19.96 17.62
CA HIS A 168 -24.63 20.52 18.89
C HIS A 168 -23.52 20.88 19.90
N CYS A 169 -22.46 21.53 19.41
CA CYS A 169 -21.28 21.82 20.22
C CYS A 169 -21.65 22.68 21.43
N GLU A 170 -21.18 22.33 22.62
CA GLU A 170 -21.23 23.22 23.77
C GLU A 170 -20.22 24.36 23.58
N ILE A 171 -20.71 25.59 23.47
CA ILE A 171 -19.92 26.80 23.28
C ILE A 171 -19.85 27.53 24.61
N LYS A 172 -18.63 27.81 25.05
CA LYS A 172 -18.34 28.66 26.20
C LYS A 172 -18.01 30.07 25.71
N LYS A 173 -18.71 31.05 26.23
CA LYS A 173 -18.54 32.49 25.99
C LYS A 173 -17.94 33.11 27.24
N VAL A 174 -16.71 33.61 27.13
CA VAL A 174 -16.03 34.39 28.16
C VAL A 174 -16.19 35.87 27.86
N GLN A 175 -16.86 36.59 28.74
CA GLN A 175 -17.06 38.03 28.65
C GLN A 175 -16.13 38.73 29.64
N LEU A 176 -15.19 39.51 29.09
CA LEU A 176 -14.27 40.35 29.86
C LEU A 176 -14.82 41.81 29.93
N PRO A 177 -14.55 42.57 31.00
CA PRO A 177 -14.95 43.97 31.12
C PRO A 177 -14.33 44.81 30.00
N LYS A 178 -15.17 45.56 29.26
CA LYS A 178 -14.75 46.44 28.15
C LYS A 178 -14.02 45.73 26.99
N ALA A 179 -14.24 44.43 26.79
CA ALA A 179 -13.71 43.68 25.64
C ALA A 179 -14.80 42.87 24.94
N GLU A 180 -14.58 42.53 23.67
CA GLU A 180 -15.49 41.64 22.96
C GLU A 180 -15.52 40.23 23.59
N PRO A 181 -16.69 39.57 23.63
CA PRO A 181 -16.79 38.20 24.12
C PRO A 181 -15.93 37.24 23.31
N LEU A 182 -15.16 36.43 24.02
CA LEU A 182 -14.36 35.33 23.47
C LEU A 182 -15.20 34.05 23.51
N TYR A 183 -15.15 33.26 22.45
CA TYR A 183 -15.89 32.00 22.38
C TYR A 183 -14.93 30.83 22.15
N TYR A 184 -15.20 29.69 22.79
CA TYR A 184 -14.45 28.44 22.64
C TYR A 184 -15.38 27.24 22.78
N GLY A 185 -14.97 26.07 22.29
CA GLY A 185 -15.79 24.84 22.28
C GLY A 185 -16.48 24.56 20.94
N SER A 186 -16.37 25.44 19.93
CA SER A 186 -16.90 25.16 18.60
C SER A 186 -16.02 24.18 17.83
N ARG A 187 -16.64 23.09 17.34
CA ARG A 187 -16.01 22.15 16.39
C ARG A 187 -15.92 22.68 14.95
N CYS A 188 -16.48 23.86 14.69
CA CYS A 188 -16.39 24.58 13.42
C CYS A 188 -15.89 26.00 13.68
N ASP A 189 -15.48 26.71 12.63
CA ASP A 189 -14.85 28.03 12.77
C ASP A 189 -15.82 29.17 13.10
N ARG A 190 -17.11 28.87 13.34
CA ARG A 190 -18.15 29.88 13.58
C ARG A 190 -17.86 30.78 14.78
N TYR A 191 -17.28 30.23 15.85
CA TYR A 191 -17.05 30.95 17.11
C TYR A 191 -15.55 31.15 17.42
N ASN A 192 -14.65 30.41 16.78
CA ASN A 192 -13.20 30.49 17.03
C ASN A 192 -12.49 31.65 16.30
N LEU A 193 -13.15 32.31 15.34
CA LEU A 193 -12.57 33.44 14.61
C LEU A 193 -12.91 34.76 15.33
N LYS A 194 -11.88 35.48 15.80
CA LYS A 194 -12.00 36.94 16.05
C LYS A 194 -12.59 37.58 14.80
N GLN A 195 -13.57 38.48 14.98
CA GLN A 195 -14.24 39.19 13.89
C GLN A 195 -13.27 39.50 12.77
N LYS A 196 -13.64 39.08 11.56
CA LYS A 196 -12.97 39.40 10.31
C LYS A 196 -12.52 40.86 10.37
N LYS A 197 -11.21 41.11 10.46
CA LYS A 197 -10.69 42.22 9.67
C LYS A 197 -11.08 41.85 8.26
N GLU A 198 -11.92 42.67 7.64
CA GLU A 198 -12.00 42.71 6.19
C GLU A 198 -10.58 42.95 5.69
N VAL A 199 -9.80 41.88 5.52
CA VAL A 199 -8.78 41.85 4.50
C VAL A 199 -9.62 42.10 3.26
N LYS A 200 -9.56 43.33 2.76
CA LYS A 200 -10.04 43.67 1.42
C LYS A 200 -9.47 42.60 0.51
N SER A 201 -10.25 41.56 0.26
CA SER A 201 -9.90 40.51 -0.66
C SER A 201 -9.72 41.23 -1.97
N LYS A 202 -8.47 41.39 -2.43
CA LYS A 202 -8.23 41.58 -3.86
C LYS A 202 -9.11 40.54 -4.55
N LYS A 203 -10.09 41.01 -5.34
CA LYS A 203 -11.15 40.24 -6.00
C LYS A 203 -10.92 38.72 -5.95
N ALA A 204 -11.58 38.04 -5.02
CA ALA A 204 -11.49 36.59 -4.83
C ALA A 204 -12.10 35.79 -6.00
N GLU A 205 -12.57 36.46 -7.05
CA GLU A 205 -13.18 35.82 -8.22
C GLU A 205 -12.16 35.36 -9.29
N ASP A 206 -10.89 35.78 -9.21
CA ASP A 206 -9.89 35.50 -10.27
C ASP A 206 -8.86 34.39 -9.94
N ILE A 207 -8.79 33.84 -8.72
CA ILE A 207 -7.63 33.01 -8.28
C ILE A 207 -7.96 31.79 -7.39
N ASP A 208 -9.18 31.22 -7.42
CA ASP A 208 -9.38 29.88 -6.82
C ASP A 208 -9.17 28.78 -7.87
N ALA A 209 -7.94 28.25 -7.92
CA ALA A 209 -7.56 27.18 -8.85
C ALA A 209 -8.40 25.90 -8.69
N PHE A 210 -8.87 25.57 -7.47
CA PHE A 210 -9.64 24.37 -7.22
C PHE A 210 -11.10 24.52 -7.64
N GLU A 211 -11.72 25.66 -7.35
CA GLU A 211 -13.06 25.96 -7.86
C GLU A 211 -13.06 26.14 -9.37
N TYR A 212 -12.02 26.76 -9.97
CA TYR A 212 -11.85 26.79 -11.43
C TYR A 212 -11.81 25.38 -12.03
N ARG A 213 -10.97 24.50 -11.47
CA ARG A 213 -10.87 23.10 -11.91
C ARG A 213 -12.20 22.38 -11.83
N LYS A 214 -12.91 22.50 -10.71
CA LYS A 214 -14.23 21.89 -10.49
C LYS A 214 -15.28 22.41 -11.47
N LYS A 215 -15.32 23.72 -11.71
CA LYS A 215 -16.21 24.33 -12.70
C LYS A 215 -15.93 23.77 -14.09
N LYS A 216 -14.66 23.71 -14.51
CA LYS A 216 -14.26 23.17 -15.81
C LYS A 216 -14.54 21.67 -15.93
N LEU A 217 -14.35 20.90 -14.86
CA LEU A 217 -14.69 19.47 -14.84
C LEU A 217 -16.17 19.25 -15.16
N LEU A 218 -17.07 20.03 -14.53
CA LEU A 218 -18.52 19.95 -14.78
C LEU A 218 -18.92 20.50 -16.15
N GLU A 219 -18.30 21.60 -16.60
CA GLU A 219 -18.51 22.20 -17.92
C GLU A 219 -18.17 21.21 -19.04
N PHE A 220 -16.97 20.62 -19.03
CA PHE A 220 -16.56 19.62 -20.02
C PHE A 220 -17.33 18.31 -19.90
N ALA A 221 -17.85 17.97 -18.71
CA ALA A 221 -18.79 16.88 -18.52
C ALA A 221 -20.20 17.17 -19.07
N GLY A 222 -20.47 18.39 -19.51
CA GLY A 222 -21.79 18.83 -19.98
C GLY A 222 -22.81 18.93 -18.85
N LEU A 223 -22.38 19.20 -17.62
CA LEU A 223 -23.22 19.25 -16.41
C LEU A 223 -23.33 20.65 -15.80
N SER A 224 -22.86 21.70 -16.49
CA SER A 224 -23.12 23.10 -16.11
C SER A 224 -24.58 23.48 -16.38
N LYS A 225 -25.17 24.34 -15.52
CA LYS A 225 -26.54 24.84 -15.70
C LYS A 225 -26.68 25.52 -17.08
N ALA A 226 -27.76 25.17 -17.78
CA ALA A 226 -28.17 25.60 -19.12
C ALA A 226 -27.38 24.99 -20.30
N SER A 227 -27.61 23.70 -20.57
CA SER A 227 -27.73 23.28 -21.97
C SER A 227 -29.23 23.10 -22.25
N PRO A 228 -29.79 23.69 -23.31
CA PRO A 228 -31.16 23.40 -23.70
C PRO A 228 -31.28 21.89 -23.87
N GLU A 229 -32.19 21.27 -23.11
CA GLU A 229 -32.60 19.91 -23.38
C GLU A 229 -32.96 19.86 -24.86
N ARG A 230 -32.25 19.06 -25.65
CA ARG A 230 -32.79 18.65 -26.95
C ARG A 230 -34.03 17.85 -26.58
N ALA A 231 -35.18 18.50 -26.65
CA ALA A 231 -36.48 17.88 -26.53
C ALA A 231 -36.62 16.88 -27.69
N THR A 232 -36.14 15.66 -27.46
CA THR A 232 -36.56 14.51 -28.24
C THR A 232 -38.01 14.29 -27.90
N SER A 233 -38.87 14.40 -28.92
CA SER A 233 -40.32 14.32 -28.88
C SER A 233 -40.88 12.95 -28.48
N ASP A 234 -40.09 12.09 -27.81
CA ASP A 234 -40.53 10.78 -27.34
C ASP A 234 -40.75 10.81 -25.83
N LYS A 235 -42.01 10.67 -25.42
CA LYS A 235 -42.49 10.58 -24.03
C LYS A 235 -42.04 9.26 -23.35
N ARG A 236 -40.77 8.89 -23.42
CA ARG A 236 -40.17 7.81 -22.63
C ARG A 236 -39.39 8.40 -21.46
N ARG A 237 -39.60 7.86 -20.26
CA ARG A 237 -38.80 8.17 -19.06
C ARG A 237 -37.32 8.03 -19.42
N ALA A 238 -36.55 9.12 -19.34
CA ALA A 238 -35.12 9.09 -19.60
C ALA A 238 -34.45 8.13 -18.60
N THR A 239 -33.74 7.13 -19.11
CA THR A 239 -33.03 6.15 -18.28
C THR A 239 -31.87 6.85 -17.57
N LYS A 240 -31.81 6.70 -16.25
CA LYS A 240 -30.86 7.37 -15.37
C LYS A 240 -29.63 6.52 -15.15
N ILE A 241 -28.45 7.11 -15.36
CA ILE A 241 -27.16 6.50 -15.06
C ILE A 241 -26.42 7.31 -13.99
N GLY A 242 -26.22 6.68 -12.84
CA GLY A 242 -25.43 7.16 -11.73
C GLY A 242 -23.93 7.08 -12.01
N ILE A 243 -23.21 8.17 -11.80
CA ILE A 243 -21.74 8.20 -11.79
C ILE A 243 -21.29 8.72 -10.42
N PRO A 244 -20.59 7.91 -9.60
CA PRO A 244 -20.14 8.37 -8.29
C PRO A 244 -19.02 9.40 -8.45
N MET A 245 -19.10 10.52 -7.75
CA MET A 245 -18.02 11.50 -7.59
C MET A 245 -16.96 10.98 -6.62
N ALA A 246 -16.28 9.90 -7.04
CA ALA A 246 -15.24 9.20 -6.29
C ALA A 246 -14.14 8.69 -7.22
N LEU A 247 -12.94 8.47 -6.66
CA LEU A 247 -11.80 7.85 -7.34
C LEU A 247 -11.55 8.46 -8.75
N ILE A 248 -11.49 7.64 -9.79
CA ILE A 248 -11.09 8.06 -11.13
C ILE A 248 -12.01 9.13 -11.76
N ASN A 249 -13.24 9.28 -11.28
CA ASN A 249 -14.18 10.25 -11.84
C ASN A 249 -13.79 11.71 -11.56
N PHE A 250 -12.92 11.98 -10.57
CA PHE A 250 -12.31 13.31 -10.43
C PHE A 250 -11.35 13.70 -11.59
N GLN A 251 -10.99 12.74 -12.44
CA GLN A 251 -10.21 12.94 -13.66
C GLN A 251 -11.04 12.70 -14.93
N LEU A 252 -11.83 11.63 -14.95
CA LEU A 252 -12.47 11.10 -16.16
C LEU A 252 -13.97 11.39 -16.28
N LEU A 253 -14.54 12.22 -15.40
CA LEU A 253 -15.95 12.60 -15.51
C LEU A 253 -16.32 13.17 -16.89
N PRO A 254 -15.51 14.04 -17.55
CA PRO A 254 -15.82 14.52 -18.88
C PRO A 254 -16.01 13.38 -19.90
N LEU A 255 -15.12 12.39 -19.88
CA LEU A 255 -15.20 11.22 -20.74
C LEU A 255 -16.51 10.45 -20.51
N PHE A 256 -16.81 10.06 -19.27
CA PHE A 256 -17.96 9.18 -19.02
C PHE A 256 -19.30 9.90 -19.12
N SER A 257 -19.42 11.10 -18.56
CA SER A 257 -20.64 11.89 -18.64
C SER A 257 -21.01 12.21 -20.08
N ARG A 258 -20.06 12.71 -20.88
CA ARG A 258 -20.33 13.04 -22.30
C ARG A 258 -20.68 11.81 -23.11
N PHE A 259 -20.01 10.68 -22.86
CA PHE A 259 -20.34 9.42 -23.52
C PHE A 259 -21.80 9.04 -23.29
N PHE A 260 -22.25 8.95 -22.03
CA PHE A 260 -23.63 8.54 -21.74
C PHE A 260 -24.68 9.55 -22.20
N LYS A 261 -24.41 10.86 -22.05
CA LYS A 261 -25.31 11.89 -22.57
C LYS A 261 -25.45 11.82 -24.09
N ALA A 262 -24.36 11.55 -24.82
CA ALA A 262 -24.39 11.35 -26.27
C ALA A 262 -25.19 10.10 -26.68
N LEU A 263 -25.35 9.13 -25.79
CA LEU A 263 -26.20 7.95 -26.00
C LEU A 263 -27.66 8.14 -25.54
N GLY A 264 -28.02 9.33 -25.02
CA GLY A 264 -29.39 9.66 -24.60
C GLY A 264 -29.73 9.36 -23.14
N PHE A 265 -28.75 9.04 -22.29
CA PHE A 265 -28.98 8.79 -20.86
C PHE A 265 -28.97 10.09 -20.04
N GLU A 266 -29.79 10.13 -18.99
CA GLU A 266 -29.73 11.16 -17.95
C GLU A 266 -28.60 10.80 -16.97
N VAL A 267 -27.53 11.61 -16.94
CA VAL A 267 -26.40 11.39 -16.01
C VAL A 267 -26.70 12.02 -14.66
N VAL A 268 -26.70 11.20 -13.61
CA VAL A 268 -26.91 11.60 -12.22
C VAL A 268 -25.61 11.42 -11.44
N LEU A 269 -25.18 12.45 -10.72
CA LEU A 269 -24.00 12.35 -9.85
C LEU A 269 -24.38 12.05 -8.40
N SER A 270 -23.48 11.39 -7.66
CA SER A 270 -23.51 11.43 -6.20
C SER A 270 -23.22 12.86 -5.71
N GLY A 271 -23.61 13.15 -4.47
CA GLY A 271 -23.47 14.45 -3.84
C GLY A 271 -22.02 14.79 -3.48
N ARG A 272 -21.82 15.95 -2.86
CA ARG A 272 -20.52 16.32 -2.29
C ARG A 272 -20.22 15.41 -1.10
N THR A 273 -19.00 14.87 -1.04
CA THR A 273 -18.51 14.08 0.09
C THR A 273 -18.75 14.83 1.39
N ASN A 274 -19.43 14.17 2.32
CA ASN A 274 -19.81 14.70 3.62
C ASN A 274 -19.83 13.55 4.65
N LYS A 275 -20.05 13.87 5.94
CA LYS A 275 -20.02 12.87 7.02
C LYS A 275 -21.01 11.71 6.81
N ARG A 276 -22.19 11.94 6.22
CA ARG A 276 -23.16 10.88 5.91
C ARG A 276 -22.60 9.91 4.88
N ILE A 277 -22.02 10.42 3.79
CA ILE A 277 -21.40 9.58 2.74
C ILE A 277 -20.21 8.80 3.30
N ILE A 278 -19.33 9.45 4.07
CA ILE A 278 -18.18 8.79 4.72
C ILE A 278 -18.65 7.66 5.63
N ARG A 279 -19.67 7.91 6.46
CA ARG A 279 -20.24 6.92 7.37
C ARG A 279 -20.87 5.75 6.61
N ALA A 280 -21.73 6.03 5.62
CA ALA A 280 -22.36 5.01 4.81
C ALA A 280 -21.33 4.13 4.07
N GLY A 281 -20.22 4.72 3.62
CA GLY A 281 -19.10 3.99 3.06
C GLY A 281 -18.42 3.07 4.07
N THR A 282 -18.12 3.57 5.26
CA THR A 282 -17.47 2.81 6.35
C THR A 282 -18.35 1.67 6.86
N GLU A 283 -19.67 1.82 6.86
CA GLU A 283 -20.62 0.77 7.24
C GLU A 283 -20.83 -0.29 6.14
N SER A 284 -20.40 -0.02 4.90
CA SER A 284 -20.62 -0.91 3.74
C SER A 284 -19.40 -1.74 3.35
N ILE A 285 -18.21 -1.44 3.89
CA ILE A 285 -16.99 -2.19 3.55
C ILE A 285 -16.91 -3.52 4.30
N THR A 286 -16.38 -4.53 3.61
CA THR A 286 -16.18 -5.89 4.15
C THR A 286 -14.71 -6.19 4.47
N ALA A 287 -13.81 -5.34 3.98
CA ALA A 287 -12.37 -5.36 4.23
C ALA A 287 -11.88 -3.92 4.46
N GLN A 288 -10.61 -3.72 4.85
CA GLN A 288 -10.07 -2.39 5.21
C GLN A 288 -9.20 -1.78 4.08
N PRO A 289 -9.78 -1.10 3.07
CA PRO A 289 -9.02 -0.39 2.06
C PRO A 289 -8.61 1.02 2.53
N CYS A 290 -7.92 1.78 1.67
CA CYS A 290 -7.60 3.18 1.95
C CYS A 290 -8.85 4.09 1.99
N PHE A 291 -8.75 5.21 2.68
CA PHE A 291 -9.87 6.13 2.93
C PHE A 291 -10.66 6.56 1.67
N PRO A 292 -10.04 6.93 0.54
CA PRO A 292 -10.79 7.26 -0.68
C PRO A 292 -11.67 6.13 -1.23
N VAL A 293 -11.28 4.86 -1.00
CA VAL A 293 -12.06 3.70 -1.41
C VAL A 293 -13.25 3.53 -0.49
N LYS A 294 -13.08 3.72 0.83
CA LYS A 294 -14.20 3.74 1.81
C LYS A 294 -15.25 4.78 1.40
N VAL A 295 -14.81 5.97 1.06
CA VAL A 295 -15.70 7.05 0.58
C VAL A 295 -16.40 6.68 -0.74
N ALA A 296 -15.73 5.95 -1.63
CA ALA A 296 -16.35 5.48 -2.87
C ALA A 296 -17.55 4.56 -2.63
N TYR A 297 -17.51 3.67 -1.62
CA TYR A 297 -18.69 2.88 -1.23
C TYR A 297 -19.86 3.77 -0.81
N GLY A 298 -19.59 4.83 -0.05
CA GLY A 298 -20.61 5.79 0.36
C GLY A 298 -21.29 6.49 -0.81
N HIS A 299 -20.52 6.84 -1.84
CA HIS A 299 -21.08 7.43 -3.08
C HIS A 299 -21.93 6.44 -3.87
N VAL A 300 -21.60 5.15 -3.85
CA VAL A 300 -22.44 4.10 -4.44
C VAL A 300 -23.75 3.95 -3.65
N ALA A 301 -23.67 3.89 -2.32
CA ALA A 301 -24.84 3.84 -1.45
C ALA A 301 -25.80 5.03 -1.70
N GLU A 302 -25.27 6.25 -1.82
CA GLU A 302 -26.09 7.43 -2.13
C GLU A 302 -26.78 7.34 -3.51
N LEU A 303 -26.13 6.74 -4.52
CA LEU A 303 -26.75 6.54 -5.83
C LEU A 303 -27.85 5.47 -5.81
N ILE A 304 -27.69 4.42 -5.00
CA ILE A 304 -28.73 3.42 -4.73
C ILE A 304 -29.94 4.11 -4.07
N ASP A 305 -29.71 4.95 -3.05
CA ASP A 305 -30.77 5.74 -2.39
C ASP A 305 -31.52 6.65 -3.39
N LYS A 306 -30.81 7.17 -4.40
CA LYS A 306 -31.40 7.99 -5.49
C LYS A 306 -32.19 7.19 -6.52
N LYS A 307 -32.22 5.86 -6.43
CA LYS A 307 -32.96 4.95 -7.32
C LYS A 307 -32.66 5.19 -8.81
N VAL A 308 -31.38 5.31 -9.14
CA VAL A 308 -30.93 5.35 -10.54
C VAL A 308 -31.12 3.98 -11.19
N ASP A 309 -31.34 3.92 -12.51
CA ASP A 309 -31.54 2.65 -13.20
C ASP A 309 -30.22 1.88 -13.32
N TYR A 310 -29.13 2.60 -13.59
CA TYR A 310 -27.78 2.03 -13.67
C TYR A 310 -26.78 2.81 -12.81
N ILE A 311 -25.78 2.16 -12.23
CA ILE A 311 -24.58 2.81 -11.66
C ILE A 311 -23.37 2.41 -12.49
N PHE A 312 -22.69 3.38 -13.11
CA PHE A 312 -21.50 3.11 -13.91
C PHE A 312 -20.23 3.08 -13.05
N LEU A 313 -19.66 1.88 -12.88
CA LEU A 313 -18.41 1.64 -12.17
C LEU A 313 -17.37 1.02 -13.12
N PRO A 314 -16.54 1.82 -13.78
CA PRO A 314 -15.53 1.28 -14.69
C PRO A 314 -14.38 0.62 -13.92
N SER A 315 -13.86 -0.48 -14.47
CA SER A 315 -12.61 -1.11 -14.05
C SER A 315 -11.47 -0.57 -14.92
N ILE A 316 -10.88 0.56 -14.51
CA ILE A 316 -9.83 1.24 -15.28
C ILE A 316 -8.48 0.55 -15.00
N VAL A 317 -8.06 -0.34 -15.89
CA VAL A 317 -6.83 -1.13 -15.75
C VAL A 317 -5.59 -0.29 -16.07
N SER A 318 -5.64 0.47 -17.16
CA SER A 318 -4.54 1.34 -17.59
C SER A 318 -5.05 2.66 -18.17
N MET A 319 -4.28 3.72 -17.93
CA MET A 319 -4.47 5.04 -18.51
C MET A 319 -3.73 5.14 -19.84
N THR A 320 -4.04 6.19 -20.62
CA THR A 320 -3.26 6.56 -21.81
C THR A 320 -1.82 6.80 -21.40
N ALA A 321 -0.87 6.30 -22.20
CA ALA A 321 0.54 6.57 -21.99
C ALA A 321 0.79 8.08 -22.04
N GLY A 322 1.15 8.65 -20.90
CA GLY A 322 1.38 10.09 -20.76
C GLY A 322 2.82 10.49 -21.07
N PHE A 323 3.77 9.58 -20.85
CA PHE A 323 5.20 9.89 -20.90
C PHE A 323 5.96 8.82 -21.68
N PRO A 324 6.85 9.19 -22.64
CA PRO A 324 7.57 8.24 -23.48
C PRO A 324 8.48 7.26 -22.72
N GLN A 325 9.03 7.68 -21.57
CA GLN A 325 9.95 6.86 -20.78
C GLN A 325 9.25 5.71 -20.03
N ASN A 326 7.91 5.70 -20.01
CA ASN A 326 7.13 4.74 -19.23
C ASN A 326 6.39 3.74 -20.12
N GLU A 327 6.81 2.49 -20.07
CA GLU A 327 6.15 1.40 -20.81
C GLU A 327 4.79 1.01 -20.21
N HIS A 328 4.62 1.19 -18.90
CA HIS A 328 3.45 0.78 -18.14
C HIS A 328 2.71 1.97 -17.54
N ASN A 329 1.37 1.92 -17.52
CA ASN A 329 0.50 3.05 -17.16
C ASN A 329 -0.72 2.58 -16.37
N GLN A 330 -0.50 1.79 -15.32
CA GLN A 330 -1.56 1.14 -14.55
C GLN A 330 -2.08 2.03 -13.42
N LEU A 331 -3.28 1.74 -12.93
CA LEU A 331 -3.81 2.31 -11.69
C LEU A 331 -3.63 1.35 -10.51
N CYS A 332 -3.84 1.82 -9.28
CA CYS A 332 -3.70 0.93 -8.13
C CYS A 332 -4.79 -0.17 -8.13
N PRO A 333 -4.52 -1.34 -7.52
CA PRO A 333 -5.44 -2.47 -7.49
C PRO A 333 -6.86 -2.12 -7.01
N TYR A 334 -7.00 -1.23 -6.03
CA TYR A 334 -8.32 -0.81 -5.55
C TYR A 334 -9.14 -0.09 -6.63
N VAL A 335 -8.55 0.82 -7.39
CA VAL A 335 -9.27 1.51 -8.47
C VAL A 335 -9.65 0.53 -9.59
N GLN A 336 -8.79 -0.44 -9.89
CA GLN A 336 -9.08 -1.46 -10.90
C GLN A 336 -10.21 -2.40 -10.50
N SER A 337 -10.30 -2.75 -9.21
CA SER A 337 -11.21 -3.79 -8.71
C SER A 337 -12.46 -3.27 -8.02
N PHE A 338 -12.54 -1.97 -7.71
CA PHE A 338 -13.63 -1.38 -6.91
C PHE A 338 -15.03 -1.78 -7.39
N ALA A 339 -15.25 -1.80 -8.71
CA ALA A 339 -16.53 -2.19 -9.29
C ALA A 339 -17.00 -3.59 -8.86
N TYR A 340 -16.08 -4.57 -8.82
CA TYR A 340 -16.41 -5.94 -8.43
C TYR A 340 -16.61 -6.09 -6.91
N GLN A 341 -15.89 -5.30 -6.11
CA GLN A 341 -16.11 -5.27 -4.67
C GLN A 341 -17.44 -4.62 -4.31
N ALA A 342 -17.81 -3.53 -5.01
CA ALA A 342 -19.09 -2.87 -4.84
C ALA A 342 -20.28 -3.79 -5.20
N ILE A 343 -20.17 -4.59 -6.26
CA ILE A 343 -21.19 -5.60 -6.60
C ILE A 343 -21.43 -6.55 -5.43
N THR A 344 -20.35 -7.05 -4.82
CA THR A 344 -20.46 -7.97 -3.68
C THR A 344 -21.00 -7.28 -2.43
N ALA A 345 -20.55 -6.06 -2.11
CA ALA A 345 -20.99 -5.34 -0.91
C ALA A 345 -22.46 -4.86 -0.97
N PHE A 346 -23.00 -4.62 -2.17
CA PHE A 346 -24.34 -4.09 -2.36
C PHE A 346 -25.33 -5.09 -2.98
N ALA A 347 -24.95 -6.36 -3.16
CA ALA A 347 -25.78 -7.38 -3.82
C ALA A 347 -27.24 -7.37 -3.32
N ASP A 348 -27.44 -7.34 -2.01
CA ASP A 348 -28.78 -7.37 -1.38
C ASP A 348 -29.47 -5.99 -1.30
N LYS A 349 -28.78 -4.91 -1.67
CA LYS A 349 -29.24 -3.52 -1.54
C LYS A 349 -29.58 -2.86 -2.88
N LEU A 350 -29.23 -3.49 -4.01
CA LEU A 350 -29.36 -2.89 -5.35
C LEU A 350 -30.82 -2.67 -5.78
N GLY A 351 -31.76 -3.52 -5.35
CA GLY A 351 -33.15 -3.43 -5.78
C GLY A 351 -33.29 -3.51 -7.31
N GLN A 352 -33.80 -2.44 -7.93
CA GLN A 352 -33.91 -2.34 -9.41
C GLN A 352 -32.67 -1.74 -10.08
N THR A 353 -31.72 -1.20 -9.31
CA THR A 353 -30.51 -0.57 -9.83
C THR A 353 -29.50 -1.62 -10.28
N GLU A 354 -28.94 -1.50 -11.48
CA GLU A 354 -27.89 -2.39 -11.97
C GLU A 354 -26.52 -1.71 -11.98
N ILE A 355 -25.48 -2.38 -11.47
CA ILE A 355 -24.09 -1.90 -11.62
C ILE A 355 -23.54 -2.27 -13.00
N LEU A 356 -23.16 -1.27 -13.78
CA LEU A 356 -22.50 -1.41 -15.08
C LEU A 356 -20.99 -1.36 -14.91
N THR A 357 -20.36 -2.53 -15.00
CA THR A 357 -18.90 -2.66 -14.96
C THR A 357 -18.31 -2.98 -16.32
N VAL A 358 -17.27 -2.24 -16.69
CA VAL A 358 -16.53 -2.45 -17.93
C VAL A 358 -15.02 -2.33 -17.68
N PRO A 359 -14.22 -3.33 -18.10
CA PRO A 359 -12.76 -3.25 -18.04
C PRO A 359 -12.22 -2.34 -19.16
N ILE A 360 -11.53 -1.27 -18.79
CA ILE A 360 -11.04 -0.25 -19.71
C ILE A 360 -9.51 -0.19 -19.65
N ARG A 361 -8.87 -0.33 -20.83
CA ARG A 361 -7.42 -0.27 -21.03
C ARG A 361 -7.08 0.85 -22.01
N MET A 362 -6.92 2.06 -21.50
CA MET A 362 -6.74 3.25 -22.36
C MET A 362 -5.39 3.24 -23.09
N GLY A 363 -4.35 2.69 -22.46
CA GLY A 363 -3.01 2.60 -23.05
C GLY A 363 -2.85 1.57 -24.17
N GLU A 364 -3.85 0.73 -24.46
CA GLU A 364 -3.77 -0.34 -25.47
C GLU A 364 -4.36 0.07 -26.85
N GLY A 365 -4.69 1.34 -27.02
CA GLY A 365 -5.06 1.92 -28.31
C GLY A 365 -6.55 2.00 -28.62
N ARG A 366 -6.88 2.92 -29.54
CA ARG A 366 -8.27 3.34 -29.83
C ARG A 366 -9.18 2.22 -30.36
N LYS A 367 -8.64 1.27 -31.13
CA LYS A 367 -9.43 0.16 -31.70
C LYS A 367 -10.00 -0.74 -30.60
N LEU A 368 -9.20 -1.10 -29.59
CA LEU A 368 -9.64 -1.94 -28.47
C LEU A 368 -10.66 -1.23 -27.59
N LEU A 369 -10.46 0.08 -27.36
CA LEU A 369 -11.42 0.91 -26.65
C LEU A 369 -12.78 0.95 -27.35
N ILE A 370 -12.81 1.21 -28.67
CA ILE A 370 -14.07 1.19 -29.44
C ILE A 370 -14.76 -0.16 -29.32
N LYS A 371 -14.02 -1.28 -29.41
CA LYS A 371 -14.60 -2.63 -29.25
C LYS A 371 -15.22 -2.81 -27.86
N THR A 372 -14.53 -2.37 -26.82
CA THR A 372 -14.97 -2.46 -25.41
C THR A 372 -16.26 -1.68 -25.17
N PHE A 373 -16.29 -0.41 -25.58
CA PHE A 373 -17.48 0.44 -25.46
C PHE A 373 -18.61 0.04 -26.41
N SER A 374 -18.32 -0.59 -27.55
CA SER A 374 -19.36 -1.17 -28.42
C SER A 374 -20.04 -2.36 -27.77
N ALA A 375 -19.31 -3.17 -26.98
CA ALA A 375 -19.91 -4.23 -26.17
C ALA A 375 -20.84 -3.65 -25.08
N LEU A 376 -20.42 -2.58 -24.40
CA LEU A 376 -21.27 -1.84 -23.47
C LEU A 376 -22.52 -1.27 -24.17
N GLY A 377 -22.34 -0.63 -25.33
CA GLY A 377 -23.46 -0.07 -26.11
C GLY A 377 -24.49 -1.14 -26.50
N ARG A 378 -24.05 -2.34 -26.90
CA ARG A 378 -24.96 -3.46 -27.18
C ARG A 378 -25.76 -3.87 -25.94
N LYS A 379 -25.13 -3.92 -24.76
CA LYS A 379 -25.83 -4.21 -23.49
C LYS A 379 -26.91 -3.16 -23.18
N LEU A 380 -26.67 -1.93 -23.59
CA LEU A 380 -27.57 -0.78 -23.41
C LEU A 380 -28.56 -0.58 -24.57
N GLY A 381 -28.60 -1.47 -25.57
CA GLY A 381 -29.51 -1.34 -26.73
C GLY A 381 -29.13 -0.23 -27.72
N VAL A 382 -27.86 0.20 -27.74
CA VAL A 382 -27.37 1.33 -28.54
C VAL A 382 -26.54 0.87 -29.75
N SER A 383 -26.72 1.54 -30.89
CA SER A 383 -26.02 1.19 -32.14
C SER A 383 -24.51 1.47 -32.08
N ALA A 384 -23.71 0.65 -32.77
CA ALA A 384 -22.26 0.82 -32.84
C ALA A 384 -21.83 2.15 -33.51
N SER A 385 -22.70 2.77 -34.32
CA SER A 385 -22.46 4.11 -34.89
C SER A 385 -22.59 5.20 -33.83
N ALA A 386 -23.67 5.14 -33.03
CA ALA A 386 -23.89 6.06 -31.92
C ALA A 386 -22.77 5.97 -30.87
N VAL A 387 -22.33 4.74 -30.53
CA VAL A 387 -21.17 4.53 -29.64
C VAL A 387 -19.90 5.19 -30.18
N ARG A 388 -19.58 5.01 -31.47
CA ARG A 388 -18.39 5.60 -32.08
C ARG A 388 -18.44 7.13 -32.09
N SER A 389 -19.60 7.70 -32.39
CA SER A 389 -19.82 9.15 -32.35
C SER A 389 -19.70 9.70 -30.91
N GLY A 390 -20.38 9.08 -29.94
CA GLY A 390 -20.35 9.47 -28.53
C GLY A 390 -18.94 9.38 -27.93
N LEU A 391 -18.16 8.35 -28.27
CA LEU A 391 -16.76 8.27 -27.85
C LEU A 391 -15.91 9.40 -28.42
N LYS A 392 -16.13 9.79 -29.69
CA LYS A 392 -15.36 10.89 -30.30
C LYS A 392 -15.59 12.19 -29.55
N ASP A 393 -16.84 12.52 -29.23
CA ASP A 393 -17.20 13.70 -28.42
C ASP A 393 -16.61 13.61 -27.01
N ALA A 394 -16.77 12.46 -26.35
CA ALA A 394 -16.29 12.22 -25.00
C ALA A 394 -14.76 12.38 -24.85
N PHE A 395 -13.98 11.83 -25.78
CA PHE A 395 -12.52 12.01 -25.79
C PHE A 395 -12.10 13.45 -26.08
N ALA A 396 -12.83 14.15 -26.96
CA ALA A 396 -12.57 15.57 -27.22
C ALA A 396 -12.83 16.43 -25.96
N ALA A 397 -13.91 16.14 -25.23
CA ALA A 397 -14.22 16.81 -23.97
C ALA A 397 -13.17 16.54 -22.89
N GLN A 398 -12.70 15.30 -22.76
CA GLN A 398 -11.62 14.94 -21.83
C GLN A 398 -10.31 15.68 -22.15
N ALA A 399 -9.91 15.69 -23.42
CA ALA A 399 -8.71 16.41 -23.85
C ALA A 399 -8.84 17.93 -23.66
N GLY A 400 -10.04 18.48 -23.85
CA GLY A 400 -10.33 19.89 -23.57
C GLY A 400 -10.17 20.25 -22.09
N PHE A 401 -10.68 19.40 -21.19
CA PHE A 401 -10.49 19.58 -19.75
C PHE A 401 -9.01 19.56 -19.35
N GLU A 402 -8.24 18.58 -19.83
CA GLU A 402 -6.81 18.46 -19.51
C GLU A 402 -5.99 19.65 -20.05
N ARG A 403 -6.32 20.13 -21.25
CA ARG A 403 -5.70 21.33 -21.82
C ARG A 403 -6.01 22.58 -20.99
N ALA A 404 -7.27 22.77 -20.60
CA ALA A 404 -7.68 23.91 -19.79
C ALA A 404 -6.97 23.97 -18.42
N MET A 405 -6.59 22.82 -17.85
CA MET A 405 -5.80 22.78 -16.61
C MET A 405 -4.37 23.27 -16.84
N LYS A 406 -3.70 22.79 -17.91
CA LYS A 406 -2.34 23.22 -18.27
C LYS A 406 -2.26 24.70 -18.63
N GLU A 407 -3.24 25.19 -19.40
CA GLU A 407 -3.36 26.60 -19.77
C GLU A 407 -3.52 27.48 -18.52
N LYS A 408 -4.43 27.11 -17.60
CA LYS A 408 -4.63 27.87 -16.37
C LYS A 408 -3.40 27.83 -15.46
N GLY A 409 -2.72 26.70 -15.35
CA GLY A 409 -1.48 26.60 -14.59
C GLY A 409 -0.37 27.47 -15.16
N SER A 410 -0.20 27.50 -16.48
CA SER A 410 0.76 28.38 -17.16
C SER A 410 0.43 29.86 -16.94
N GLU A 411 -0.85 30.21 -16.95
CA GLU A 411 -1.33 31.56 -16.62
C GLU A 411 -0.96 31.95 -15.18
N ILE A 412 -1.16 31.06 -14.20
CA ILE A 412 -0.82 31.32 -12.79
C ILE A 412 0.71 31.44 -12.62
N LEU A 413 1.47 30.50 -13.18
CA LEU A 413 2.94 30.45 -13.07
C LEU A 413 3.65 31.64 -13.73
N SER A 414 3.04 32.27 -14.74
CA SER A 414 3.58 33.48 -15.37
C SER A 414 3.34 34.76 -14.56
N LYS A 415 2.36 34.74 -13.63
CA LYS A 415 1.99 35.89 -12.79
C LYS A 415 2.72 35.91 -11.44
N ILE A 416 3.34 34.81 -11.01
CA ILE A 416 4.04 34.73 -9.72
C ILE A 416 5.37 35.48 -9.74
N LYS A 417 5.55 36.36 -8.75
CA LYS A 417 6.79 37.15 -8.58
C LYS A 417 7.95 36.28 -8.09
N PRO A 418 9.22 36.70 -8.27
CA PRO A 418 10.39 35.95 -7.80
C PRO A 418 10.41 35.65 -6.30
N ASP A 419 9.86 36.54 -5.48
CA ASP A 419 9.76 36.46 -4.02
C ASP A 419 8.45 35.80 -3.53
N GLN A 420 7.49 35.59 -4.43
CA GLN A 420 6.19 35.00 -4.09
C GLN A 420 6.30 33.48 -4.00
N LYS A 421 5.75 32.91 -2.92
CA LYS A 421 5.63 31.47 -2.73
C LYS A 421 4.29 30.99 -3.27
N LEU A 422 4.32 29.98 -4.13
CA LEU A 422 3.13 29.28 -4.62
C LEU A 422 3.19 27.81 -4.16
N PHE A 423 2.09 27.32 -3.61
CA PHE A 423 2.03 25.96 -3.11
C PHE A 423 1.36 25.05 -4.13
N VAL A 424 1.90 23.85 -4.28
CA VAL A 424 1.32 22.81 -5.12
C VAL A 424 0.79 21.71 -4.22
N LEU A 425 -0.52 21.44 -4.31
CA LEU A 425 -1.12 20.29 -3.64
C LEU A 425 -0.84 19.03 -4.47
N VAL A 426 0.20 18.30 -4.08
CA VAL A 426 0.64 17.06 -4.71
C VAL A 426 -0.21 15.91 -4.20
N SER A 427 -1.10 15.40 -5.05
CA SER A 427 -2.01 14.31 -4.70
C SER A 427 -2.66 13.71 -5.95
N ARG A 428 -3.40 12.60 -5.78
CA ARG A 428 -4.37 12.20 -6.81
C ARG A 428 -5.54 13.19 -6.83
N PRO A 429 -6.17 13.44 -7.98
CA PRO A 429 -7.32 14.35 -8.07
C PRO A 429 -8.45 14.04 -7.08
N TYR A 430 -8.74 12.76 -6.85
CA TYR A 430 -9.77 12.36 -5.89
C TYR A 430 -9.38 12.57 -4.43
N ASN A 431 -8.11 12.80 -4.12
CA ASN A 431 -7.68 13.23 -2.79
C ASN A 431 -7.70 14.75 -2.70
N GLY A 432 -6.98 15.43 -3.60
CA GLY A 432 -6.76 16.87 -3.51
C GLY A 432 -7.93 17.74 -3.93
N CYS A 433 -8.85 17.23 -4.76
CA CYS A 433 -9.98 18.01 -5.28
C CYS A 433 -11.32 17.60 -4.67
N ASP A 434 -11.34 16.59 -3.79
CA ASP A 434 -12.51 16.27 -2.99
C ASP A 434 -12.40 16.96 -1.62
N GLY A 435 -13.26 17.97 -1.43
CA GLY A 435 -13.35 18.75 -0.20
C GLY A 435 -13.62 17.92 1.07
N GLY A 436 -14.22 16.74 0.94
CA GLY A 436 -14.45 15.83 2.07
C GLY A 436 -13.25 14.94 2.39
N LEU A 437 -12.40 14.65 1.41
CA LEU A 437 -11.18 13.83 1.60
C LEU A 437 -9.95 14.67 1.96
N ASN A 438 -9.95 15.98 1.66
CA ASN A 438 -8.85 16.89 1.98
C ASN A 438 -9.17 17.87 3.13
N LEU A 439 -10.32 17.76 3.81
CA LEU A 439 -10.76 18.67 4.86
C LEU A 439 -10.73 20.16 4.44
N GLN A 440 -11.14 20.46 3.20
CA GLN A 440 -11.12 21.81 2.61
C GLN A 440 -9.73 22.47 2.66
N LEU A 441 -8.65 21.69 2.56
CA LEU A 441 -7.27 22.18 2.65
C LEU A 441 -6.96 23.41 1.76
N PRO A 442 -7.39 23.47 0.47
CA PRO A 442 -7.15 24.65 -0.35
C PRO A 442 -7.76 25.94 0.24
N ARG A 443 -8.96 25.84 0.81
CA ARG A 443 -9.63 26.98 1.45
C ARG A 443 -8.88 27.41 2.71
N LYS A 444 -8.43 26.47 3.54
CA LYS A 444 -7.65 26.77 4.75
C LYS A 444 -6.32 27.44 4.43
N LEU A 445 -5.65 27.00 3.37
CA LEU A 445 -4.44 27.65 2.86
C LEU A 445 -4.71 29.08 2.39
N ALA A 446 -5.80 29.30 1.64
CA ALA A 446 -6.21 30.64 1.23
C ALA A 446 -6.52 31.55 2.44
N GLU A 447 -7.16 31.01 3.48
CA GLU A 447 -7.41 31.72 4.75
C GLU A 447 -6.12 32.08 5.50
N LEU A 448 -5.06 31.27 5.35
CA LEU A 448 -3.70 31.56 5.83
C LEU A 448 -2.91 32.51 4.91
N GLY A 449 -3.54 33.06 3.86
CA GLY A 449 -2.91 33.98 2.91
C GLY A 449 -1.99 33.30 1.89
N VAL A 450 -2.17 31.99 1.67
CA VAL A 450 -1.32 31.16 0.81
C VAL A 450 -2.04 30.76 -0.47
N GLU A 451 -1.44 31.09 -1.62
CA GLU A 451 -1.93 30.67 -2.92
C GLU A 451 -1.55 29.21 -3.20
N THR A 452 -2.52 28.40 -3.65
CA THR A 452 -2.33 26.96 -3.86
C THR A 452 -2.96 26.51 -5.18
N ILE A 453 -2.24 25.69 -5.96
CA ILE A 453 -2.74 25.04 -7.18
C ILE A 453 -2.73 23.51 -7.06
N PRO A 454 -3.65 22.79 -7.75
CA PRO A 454 -3.57 21.35 -7.85
C PRO A 454 -2.44 20.92 -8.81
N MET A 455 -1.86 19.75 -8.56
CA MET A 455 -0.76 19.19 -9.34
C MET A 455 -1.05 19.07 -10.85
N ASP A 456 -2.31 18.84 -11.25
CA ASP A 456 -2.68 18.66 -12.67
C ASP A 456 -2.74 19.97 -13.48
N MET A 457 -2.49 21.12 -12.83
CA MET A 457 -2.20 22.38 -13.52
C MET A 457 -0.72 22.55 -13.90
N LEU A 458 0.19 21.72 -13.37
CA LEU A 458 1.58 21.73 -13.81
C LEU A 458 1.72 21.07 -15.18
N ASP A 459 2.57 21.65 -16.03
CA ASP A 459 2.93 21.04 -17.31
C ASP A 459 4.01 19.97 -17.10
N LEU A 460 3.56 18.77 -16.69
CA LEU A 460 4.42 17.66 -16.29
C LEU A 460 5.34 17.14 -17.41
N ASP A 461 5.05 17.45 -18.67
CA ASP A 461 5.88 17.11 -19.82
C ASP A 461 7.21 17.87 -19.85
N LYS A 462 7.29 19.00 -19.14
CA LYS A 462 8.51 19.81 -18.99
C LYS A 462 9.40 19.37 -17.82
N ALA A 463 9.01 18.33 -17.08
CA ALA A 463 9.83 17.80 -16.01
C ALA A 463 11.13 17.22 -16.56
N HIS A 464 12.26 17.67 -16.03
CA HIS A 464 13.55 17.06 -16.31
C HIS A 464 13.85 16.05 -15.21
N LEU A 465 14.13 14.83 -15.64
CA LEU A 465 14.21 13.67 -14.77
C LEU A 465 15.63 13.55 -14.22
N GLY A 466 15.82 13.70 -12.91
CA GLY A 466 17.14 13.52 -12.29
C GLY A 466 17.61 12.05 -12.31
N ASP A 467 16.66 11.11 -12.28
CA ASP A 467 16.88 9.67 -12.33
C ASP A 467 15.95 8.98 -13.34
N GLU A 468 16.41 8.83 -14.57
CA GLU A 468 15.61 8.20 -15.64
C GLU A 468 15.21 6.75 -15.33
N LEU A 469 16.02 6.00 -14.57
CA LEU A 469 15.73 4.61 -14.23
C LEU A 469 14.54 4.54 -13.27
N LEU A 470 14.55 5.33 -12.19
CA LEU A 470 13.41 5.44 -11.28
C LEU A 470 12.14 5.83 -12.06
N HIS A 471 12.24 6.88 -12.87
CA HIS A 471 11.07 7.40 -13.58
C HIS A 471 10.51 6.41 -14.60
N SER A 472 11.34 5.62 -15.28
CA SER A 472 10.89 4.59 -16.23
C SER A 472 10.25 3.36 -15.56
N GLN A 473 10.74 2.97 -14.37
CA GLN A 473 10.24 1.80 -13.64
C GLN A 473 8.90 2.04 -12.93
N VAL A 474 8.57 3.28 -12.55
CA VAL A 474 7.29 3.60 -11.90
C VAL A 474 6.13 3.39 -12.89
N TYR A 475 5.32 2.35 -12.69
CA TYR A 475 4.23 1.98 -13.60
C TYR A 475 2.86 2.57 -13.22
N TRP A 476 2.72 3.14 -12.01
CA TRP A 476 1.47 3.81 -11.63
C TRP A 476 1.38 5.19 -12.27
N THR A 477 0.33 5.44 -13.06
CA THR A 477 0.18 6.74 -13.77
C THR A 477 0.18 7.94 -12.81
N TYR A 478 -0.48 7.85 -11.66
CA TYR A 478 -0.42 8.94 -10.68
C TYR A 478 0.93 9.02 -9.98
N GLY A 479 1.66 7.91 -9.82
CA GLY A 479 3.03 7.92 -9.33
C GLY A 479 3.97 8.66 -10.27
N GLN A 480 3.89 8.37 -11.57
CA GLN A 480 4.66 9.06 -12.62
C GLN A 480 4.42 10.58 -12.59
N LYS A 481 3.15 11.00 -12.46
CA LYS A 481 2.77 12.41 -12.37
C LYS A 481 3.31 13.07 -11.11
N ILE A 482 3.24 12.39 -9.97
CA ILE A 482 3.72 12.88 -8.67
C ILE A 482 5.23 13.11 -8.68
N LEU A 483 6.02 12.16 -9.20
CA LEU A 483 7.47 12.30 -9.23
C LEU A 483 7.90 13.40 -10.22
N ARG A 484 7.24 13.55 -11.37
CA ARG A 484 7.48 14.67 -12.30
C ARG A 484 7.11 16.03 -11.70
N ALA A 485 6.02 16.08 -10.93
CA ALA A 485 5.69 17.29 -10.17
C ALA A 485 6.78 17.63 -9.15
N ALA A 486 7.37 16.62 -8.48
CA ALA A 486 8.50 16.81 -7.57
C ALA A 486 9.70 17.44 -8.28
N GLU A 487 10.06 16.97 -9.49
CA GLU A 487 11.16 17.53 -10.28
C GLU A 487 10.93 19.00 -10.64
N ILE A 488 9.71 19.36 -11.06
CA ILE A 488 9.33 20.75 -11.38
C ILE A 488 9.38 21.62 -10.12
N ILE A 489 8.78 21.16 -9.03
CA ILE A 489 8.72 21.91 -7.77
C ILE A 489 10.13 22.10 -7.20
N LYS A 490 10.98 21.09 -7.24
CA LYS A 490 12.37 21.18 -6.78
C LYS A 490 13.11 22.32 -7.48
N ARG A 491 12.98 22.40 -8.81
CA ARG A 491 13.72 23.33 -9.68
C ARG A 491 13.27 24.77 -9.58
N ASP A 492 11.99 25.03 -9.43
CA ASP A 492 11.48 26.40 -9.34
C ASP A 492 11.49 26.88 -7.88
N PRO A 493 12.35 27.83 -7.48
CA PRO A 493 12.50 28.27 -6.09
C PRO A 493 11.21 28.86 -5.49
N ARG A 494 10.25 29.28 -6.33
CA ARG A 494 8.97 29.85 -5.92
C ARG A 494 7.96 28.78 -5.49
N LEU A 495 8.14 27.54 -5.93
CA LEU A 495 7.17 26.45 -5.72
C LEU A 495 7.48 25.62 -4.46
N PHE A 496 6.46 25.34 -3.65
CA PHE A 496 6.55 24.47 -2.47
C PHE A 496 5.49 23.37 -2.53
N ALA A 497 5.81 22.17 -2.03
CA ALA A 497 4.89 21.04 -2.08
C ALA A 497 4.14 20.85 -0.76
N ILE A 498 2.84 20.62 -0.88
CA ILE A 498 2.02 19.98 0.16
C ILE A 498 1.58 18.63 -0.42
N TYR A 499 2.17 17.55 0.07
CA TYR A 499 1.83 16.19 -0.33
C TYR A 499 0.67 15.69 0.52
N LEU A 500 -0.47 15.39 -0.12
CA LEU A 500 -1.63 14.81 0.55
C LEU A 500 -1.75 13.31 0.22
N SER A 501 -1.60 12.48 1.25
CA SER A 501 -1.81 11.03 1.22
C SER A 501 -2.93 10.61 2.16
N ASN A 502 -3.25 9.32 2.18
CA ASN A 502 -4.24 8.73 3.06
C ASN A 502 -3.70 7.49 3.76
N PHE A 503 -4.23 7.22 4.95
CA PHE A 503 -3.92 5.99 5.66
C PHE A 503 -4.20 4.76 4.77
N SER A 504 -3.28 3.79 4.83
CA SER A 504 -3.29 2.56 4.02
C SER A 504 -3.23 2.78 2.48
N CYS A 505 -2.75 3.92 2.00
CA CYS A 505 -2.50 4.13 0.57
C CYS A 505 -1.29 3.30 0.08
N GLY A 506 -1.57 2.20 -0.65
CA GLY A 506 -0.54 1.29 -1.12
C GLY A 506 0.56 1.94 -2.00
N PRO A 507 0.24 2.69 -3.07
CA PRO A 507 1.28 3.32 -3.89
C PRO A 507 2.13 4.33 -3.11
N ASP A 508 1.54 5.05 -2.15
CA ASP A 508 2.26 6.09 -1.40
C ASP A 508 3.23 5.52 -0.39
N SER A 509 3.13 4.22 -0.05
CA SER A 509 4.16 3.55 0.74
C SER A 509 5.54 3.58 0.09
N PHE A 510 5.62 3.73 -1.24
CA PHE A 510 6.88 3.88 -1.97
C PHE A 510 7.07 5.31 -2.49
N LEU A 511 6.01 5.90 -3.06
CA LEU A 511 6.10 7.20 -3.73
C LEU A 511 6.51 8.33 -2.77
N LEU A 512 6.13 8.28 -1.50
CA LEU A 512 6.53 9.30 -0.52
C LEU A 512 8.05 9.31 -0.31
N THR A 513 8.67 8.14 -0.27
CA THR A 513 10.12 8.00 -0.12
C THR A 513 10.84 8.59 -1.34
N PHE A 514 10.45 8.17 -2.55
CA PHE A 514 11.02 8.70 -3.80
C PHE A 514 10.75 10.21 -3.97
N PHE A 515 9.56 10.68 -3.59
CA PHE A 515 9.22 12.09 -3.63
C PHE A 515 10.13 12.92 -2.70
N LYS A 516 10.35 12.45 -1.46
CA LYS A 516 11.24 13.12 -0.50
C LYS A 516 12.69 13.14 -0.98
N ASP A 517 13.15 12.04 -1.57
CA ASP A 517 14.49 11.97 -2.15
C ASP A 517 14.68 12.98 -3.29
N ILE A 518 13.72 13.06 -4.22
CA ILE A 518 13.72 14.09 -5.28
C ILE A 518 13.73 15.50 -4.67
N MET A 519 12.82 15.79 -3.72
CA MET A 519 12.75 17.10 -3.06
C MET A 519 14.02 17.48 -2.29
N ALA A 520 14.81 16.48 -1.86
CA ALA A 520 16.08 16.63 -1.17
C ALA A 520 15.96 17.59 0.04
N LYS A 521 16.72 18.70 0.03
CA LYS A 521 16.70 19.70 1.10
C LYS A 521 15.53 20.69 1.01
N LYS A 522 14.78 20.71 -0.09
CA LYS A 522 13.70 21.67 -0.28
C LYS A 522 12.51 21.30 0.61
N PRO A 523 12.05 22.18 1.52
CA PRO A 523 10.98 21.85 2.45
C PRO A 523 9.68 21.48 1.74
N CYS A 524 9.06 20.40 2.20
CA CYS A 524 7.72 19.99 1.79
C CYS A 524 6.93 19.51 3.01
N LEU A 525 5.61 19.71 2.97
CA LEU A 525 4.71 19.24 4.02
C LEU A 525 4.00 17.98 3.56
N GLN A 526 4.10 16.91 4.33
CA GLN A 526 3.34 15.68 4.11
C GLN A 526 2.14 15.64 5.07
N LEU A 527 0.93 15.59 4.54
CA LEU A 527 -0.31 15.38 5.28
C LEU A 527 -0.86 13.98 4.96
N GLU A 528 -1.30 13.29 6.00
CA GLU A 528 -1.97 11.99 5.89
C GLU A 528 -3.33 12.10 6.57
N LEU A 529 -4.38 11.75 5.85
CA LEU A 529 -5.76 11.84 6.32
C LEU A 529 -6.47 10.47 6.29
N ASP A 530 -7.41 10.30 7.21
CA ASP A 530 -8.29 9.15 7.39
C ASP A 530 -9.72 9.60 7.76
N GLU A 531 -10.61 8.65 8.04
CA GLU A 531 -11.99 8.92 8.44
C GLU A 531 -12.16 9.61 9.81
N HIS A 532 -11.11 9.66 10.65
CA HIS A 532 -11.12 10.24 12.00
C HIS A 532 -10.44 11.61 12.06
N SER A 533 -9.85 12.05 10.96
CA SER A 533 -9.06 13.27 10.88
C SER A 533 -9.88 14.52 11.18
N ALA A 534 -9.30 15.43 11.98
CA ALA A 534 -9.93 16.67 12.42
C ALA A 534 -9.18 17.92 11.93
N ASP A 535 -9.92 19.02 11.74
CA ASP A 535 -9.40 20.28 11.17
C ASP A 535 -8.26 20.90 11.99
N ALA A 536 -8.37 20.89 13.32
CA ALA A 536 -7.41 21.57 14.20
C ALA A 536 -5.97 21.04 14.01
N GLY A 537 -5.80 19.72 13.94
CA GLY A 537 -4.49 19.10 13.75
C GLY A 537 -3.87 19.40 12.39
N VAL A 538 -4.67 19.64 11.35
CA VAL A 538 -4.17 20.04 10.03
C VAL A 538 -3.72 21.50 10.03
N ILE A 539 -4.51 22.40 10.61
CA ILE A 539 -4.21 23.84 10.64
C ILE A 539 -2.88 24.11 11.35
N THR A 540 -2.66 23.55 12.53
CA THR A 540 -1.41 23.76 13.29
C THR A 540 -0.18 23.29 12.49
N ARG A 541 -0.30 22.20 11.74
CA ARG A 541 0.79 21.69 10.88
C ARG A 541 1.06 22.61 9.68
N LEU A 542 0.02 23.24 9.13
CA LEU A 542 0.17 24.25 8.08
C LEU A 542 0.86 25.50 8.62
N GLU A 543 0.40 26.04 9.74
CA GLU A 543 1.00 27.21 10.39
C GLU A 543 2.48 26.97 10.72
N ALA A 544 2.80 25.85 11.35
CA ALA A 544 4.18 25.47 11.66
C ALA A 544 5.05 25.33 10.40
N PHE A 545 4.49 24.76 9.32
CA PHE A 545 5.22 24.66 8.06
C PHE A 545 5.47 26.03 7.44
N LEU A 546 4.47 26.90 7.37
CA LEU A 546 4.61 28.26 6.84
C LEU A 546 5.61 29.09 7.65
N GLU A 547 5.63 28.93 8.98
CA GLU A 547 6.63 29.56 9.85
C GLU A 547 8.04 29.06 9.53
N SER A 548 8.22 27.74 9.39
CA SER A 548 9.53 27.16 9.05
C SER A 548 10.10 27.67 7.73
N LEU A 549 9.23 28.07 6.79
CA LEU A 549 9.62 28.61 5.50
C LEU A 549 10.10 30.06 5.56
N LYS A 550 9.85 30.81 6.64
CA LYS A 550 10.34 32.20 6.77
C LYS A 550 11.86 32.25 6.91
N ASN A 551 12.43 31.28 7.61
CA ASN A 551 13.87 31.17 7.84
C ASN A 551 14.59 30.36 6.74
N PHE A 552 13.84 29.80 5.78
CA PHE A 552 14.42 29.06 4.67
C PHE A 552 14.98 30.02 3.62
N GLN A 553 16.29 30.20 3.60
CA GLN A 553 16.99 30.84 2.49
C GLN A 553 17.21 29.79 1.39
N SER A 554 16.79 30.10 0.16
CA SER A 554 17.01 29.21 -0.98
C SER A 554 18.49 29.16 -1.35
N SER A 555 19.27 28.33 -0.66
CA SER A 555 20.66 28.03 -1.05
C SER A 555 20.65 27.07 -2.25
N VAL A 556 20.08 27.48 -3.38
CA VAL A 556 20.25 26.73 -4.63
C VAL A 556 21.57 27.21 -5.25
N SER A 557 22.68 26.68 -4.73
CA SER A 557 23.93 26.73 -5.49
C SER A 557 23.78 25.74 -6.66
N PRO A 558 24.08 26.11 -7.92
CA PRO A 558 23.93 25.24 -9.09
C PRO A 558 24.81 23.96 -9.09
N SER A 559 25.66 23.78 -8.07
CA SER A 559 26.77 22.84 -8.06
C SER A 559 26.71 21.77 -6.95
N GLN A 560 25.58 21.57 -6.26
CA GLN A 560 25.51 20.53 -5.21
C GLN A 560 25.23 19.13 -5.80
N PRO A 561 25.85 18.08 -5.22
CA PRO A 561 26.19 16.82 -5.88
C PRO A 561 24.98 16.06 -6.41
N ASP A 562 25.25 15.25 -7.43
CA ASP A 562 24.31 14.34 -8.06
C ASP A 562 23.42 13.66 -7.01
N LEU A 563 22.11 13.66 -7.30
CA LEU A 563 21.11 12.83 -6.62
C LEU A 563 21.65 11.41 -6.40
N LEU A 564 21.17 10.73 -5.35
CA LEU A 564 21.31 9.29 -5.21
C LEU A 564 20.55 8.62 -6.36
N LYS A 565 21.18 8.52 -7.52
CA LYS A 565 20.62 7.76 -8.65
C LYS A 565 20.46 6.32 -8.18
N ILE A 566 19.29 5.76 -8.42
CA ILE A 566 18.94 4.37 -8.13
C ILE A 566 19.80 3.41 -8.98
N GLY A 567 20.63 3.89 -9.91
CA GLY A 567 21.69 3.03 -10.45
C GLY A 567 22.85 3.74 -11.12
N ASN A 568 24.04 3.14 -10.95
CA ASN A 568 24.98 2.93 -12.05
C ASN A 568 24.50 1.73 -12.88
N ARG A 569 24.42 1.90 -14.20
CA ARG A 569 24.19 0.80 -15.15
C ARG A 569 25.45 -0.06 -15.22
N GLN A 570 25.25 -1.38 -15.25
CA GLN A 570 26.22 -2.39 -15.70
C GLN A 570 27.51 -2.50 -14.89
N SER A 571 27.47 -3.33 -13.85
CA SER A 571 28.65 -4.10 -13.43
C SER A 571 28.47 -5.55 -13.89
N ALA A 572 29.48 -6.14 -14.53
CA ALA A 572 29.46 -7.55 -14.89
C ALA A 572 29.24 -8.42 -13.63
N ILE A 573 28.19 -9.26 -13.66
CA ILE A 573 27.86 -10.20 -12.57
C ILE A 573 28.81 -11.39 -12.49
N SER A 574 29.60 -11.63 -13.54
CA SER A 574 30.44 -12.82 -13.70
C SER A 574 31.43 -13.05 -12.56
N ASN A 575 31.83 -11.97 -11.87
CA ASN A 575 32.79 -12.01 -10.76
C ASN A 575 32.13 -11.83 -9.38
N ARG A 576 30.79 -11.85 -9.31
CA ARG A 576 30.01 -11.59 -8.10
C ARG A 576 29.20 -12.83 -7.71
N THR A 577 29.03 -13.06 -6.42
CA THR A 577 28.10 -14.05 -5.88
C THR A 577 26.69 -13.47 -5.95
N LEU A 578 25.78 -14.21 -6.61
CA LEU A 578 24.39 -13.84 -6.77
C LEU A 578 23.56 -14.36 -5.58
N TYR A 579 23.15 -13.46 -4.70
CA TYR A 579 22.30 -13.75 -3.55
C TYR A 579 20.83 -13.78 -3.94
N ILE A 580 20.17 -14.90 -3.65
CA ILE A 580 18.76 -15.17 -3.96
C ILE A 580 17.94 -15.09 -2.69
N PRO A 581 16.85 -14.31 -2.64
CA PRO A 581 15.99 -14.22 -1.48
C PRO A 581 15.33 -15.57 -1.20
N TYR A 582 15.31 -15.95 0.08
CA TYR A 582 14.55 -17.10 0.52
C TYR A 582 13.05 -16.79 0.35
N MET A 583 12.38 -17.54 -0.52
CA MET A 583 10.93 -17.46 -0.75
C MET A 583 10.34 -18.87 -0.78
N GLY A 584 10.80 -19.70 0.16
CA GLY A 584 10.64 -21.15 0.16
C GLY A 584 11.81 -21.88 -0.49
N ASP A 585 11.84 -23.20 -0.32
CA ASP A 585 13.00 -24.03 -0.65
C ASP A 585 13.33 -24.09 -2.14
N CYS A 586 12.40 -23.68 -3.02
CA CYS A 586 12.67 -23.49 -4.45
C CYS A 586 13.86 -22.55 -4.70
N ALA A 587 14.15 -21.61 -3.79
CA ALA A 587 15.32 -20.73 -3.87
C ALA A 587 16.65 -21.53 -3.97
N TYR A 588 16.76 -22.68 -3.30
CA TYR A 588 17.94 -23.55 -3.39
C TYR A 588 18.09 -24.17 -4.78
N GLY A 589 16.97 -24.53 -5.41
CA GLY A 589 16.96 -25.01 -6.79
C GLY A 589 17.38 -23.93 -7.79
N VAL A 590 16.93 -22.69 -7.59
CA VAL A 590 17.34 -21.53 -8.40
C VAL A 590 18.86 -21.30 -8.26
N ALA A 591 19.38 -21.31 -7.04
CA ALA A 591 20.81 -21.13 -6.77
C ALA A 591 21.66 -22.24 -7.41
N ALA A 592 21.25 -23.50 -7.26
CA ALA A 592 21.91 -24.65 -7.87
C ALA A 592 21.93 -24.55 -9.40
N CYS A 593 20.82 -24.11 -10.01
CA CYS A 593 20.78 -23.92 -11.46
C CYS A 593 21.72 -22.81 -11.93
N PHE A 594 21.86 -21.69 -11.22
CA PHE A 594 22.86 -20.68 -11.59
C PHE A 594 24.29 -21.23 -11.48
N ARG A 595 24.61 -21.97 -10.41
CA ARG A 595 25.93 -22.59 -10.23
C ARG A 595 26.26 -23.61 -11.31
N ALA A 596 25.28 -24.43 -11.70
CA ALA A 596 25.42 -25.37 -12.81
C ALA A 596 25.89 -24.64 -14.08
N TYR A 597 25.33 -23.46 -14.36
CA TYR A 597 25.67 -22.66 -15.53
C TYR A 597 26.84 -21.67 -15.30
N GLY A 598 27.65 -21.89 -14.26
CA GLY A 598 28.91 -21.15 -14.03
C GLY A 598 28.76 -19.81 -13.29
N GLN A 599 27.56 -19.46 -12.83
CA GLN A 599 27.34 -18.26 -12.01
C GLN A 599 27.33 -18.62 -10.53
N SER A 600 28.26 -18.05 -9.75
CA SER A 600 28.23 -18.19 -8.29
C SER A 600 26.91 -17.65 -7.75
N ALA A 601 26.20 -18.46 -6.97
CA ALA A 601 24.90 -18.12 -6.42
C ALA A 601 24.65 -18.80 -5.07
N GLU A 602 24.06 -18.05 -4.15
CA GLU A 602 23.76 -18.47 -2.78
C GLU A 602 22.36 -18.01 -2.37
N VAL A 603 21.70 -18.78 -1.50
CA VAL A 603 20.40 -18.40 -0.94
C VAL A 603 20.65 -17.59 0.33
N MET A 604 19.99 -16.44 0.45
CA MET A 604 20.05 -15.63 1.67
C MET A 604 19.45 -16.42 2.84
N PRO A 605 20.01 -16.34 4.06
CA PRO A 605 19.47 -17.04 5.23
C PRO A 605 18.00 -16.71 5.46
N ILE A 606 17.26 -17.65 6.06
CA ILE A 606 15.88 -17.40 6.47
C ILE A 606 15.87 -16.21 7.43
N ALA A 607 14.99 -15.25 7.16
CA ALA A 607 14.89 -14.04 7.96
C ALA A 607 14.56 -14.33 9.42
N ASP A 608 15.15 -13.51 10.30
CA ASP A 608 14.89 -13.49 11.73
C ASP A 608 14.50 -12.07 12.18
N GLU A 609 14.34 -11.88 13.49
CA GLU A 609 14.02 -10.56 14.02
C GLU A 609 15.08 -9.50 13.75
N SER A 610 16.36 -9.89 13.71
CA SER A 610 17.46 -8.97 13.41
C SER A 610 17.39 -8.50 11.97
N THR A 611 17.10 -9.41 11.02
CA THR A 611 16.82 -9.06 9.62
C THR A 611 15.72 -8.01 9.53
N LEU A 612 14.57 -8.24 10.17
CA LEU A 612 13.44 -7.32 10.11
C LEU A 612 13.78 -5.94 10.69
N LEU A 613 14.51 -5.88 11.81
CA LEU A 613 14.93 -4.63 12.43
C LEU A 613 15.85 -3.81 11.52
N GLN A 614 16.83 -4.46 10.89
CA GLN A 614 17.73 -3.80 9.93
C GLN A 614 16.97 -3.25 8.73
N GLY A 615 16.01 -4.01 8.19
CA GLY A 615 15.17 -3.55 7.10
C GLY A 615 14.27 -2.38 7.50
N ARG A 616 13.66 -2.45 8.70
CA ARG A 616 12.78 -1.40 9.22
C ARG A 616 13.47 -0.06 9.40
N ALA A 617 14.77 -0.04 9.72
CA ALA A 617 15.55 1.19 9.81
C ALA A 617 15.53 2.05 8.53
N PHE A 618 15.26 1.45 7.36
CA PHE A 618 15.21 2.15 6.08
C PHE A 618 13.81 2.24 5.45
N THR A 619 12.80 1.64 6.08
CA THR A 619 11.41 1.68 5.62
C THR A 619 10.56 2.54 6.55
N SER A 620 9.44 3.05 6.06
CA SER A 620 8.52 3.87 6.87
C SER A 620 7.51 3.04 7.68
N GLY A 621 7.54 1.71 7.54
CA GLY A 621 6.54 0.79 8.08
C GLY A 621 5.23 0.77 7.27
N LYS A 622 5.20 1.44 6.11
CA LYS A 622 4.03 1.46 5.19
C LYS A 622 4.21 0.51 4.02
N GLU A 623 5.46 0.18 3.71
CA GLU A 623 5.88 -0.77 2.70
C GLU A 623 5.40 -2.19 3.09
N CYS A 624 5.34 -3.09 2.11
CA CYS A 624 5.00 -4.48 2.40
C CYS A 624 6.03 -5.10 3.38
N LEU A 625 5.57 -5.95 4.30
CA LEU A 625 6.46 -6.76 5.14
C LEU A 625 7.56 -7.49 4.35
N PRO A 626 7.26 -8.16 3.22
CA PRO A 626 8.29 -8.73 2.35
C PRO A 626 9.40 -7.75 1.95
N CYS A 627 9.07 -6.48 1.65
CA CYS A 627 10.06 -5.47 1.27
C CYS A 627 11.02 -5.15 2.43
N ALA A 628 10.48 -5.03 3.65
CA ALA A 628 11.29 -4.81 4.84
C ALA A 628 12.22 -6.00 5.10
N ILE A 629 11.71 -7.23 4.99
CA ILE A 629 12.51 -8.44 5.16
C ILE A 629 13.64 -8.51 4.12
N THR A 630 13.32 -8.40 2.83
CA THR A 630 14.33 -8.49 1.77
C THR A 630 15.35 -7.36 1.80
N THR A 631 14.96 -6.18 2.28
CA THR A 631 15.90 -5.08 2.53
C THR A 631 16.86 -5.44 3.67
N GLY A 632 16.35 -6.03 4.76
CA GLY A 632 17.16 -6.56 5.86
C GLY A 632 18.15 -7.63 5.38
N ASP A 633 17.72 -8.55 4.54
CA ASP A 633 18.57 -9.62 4.00
C ASP A 633 19.73 -9.05 3.19
N MET A 634 19.44 -8.07 2.31
CA MET A 634 20.47 -7.40 1.51
C MET A 634 21.46 -6.63 2.39
N LEU A 635 20.97 -5.91 3.41
CA LEU A 635 21.81 -5.18 4.35
C LEU A 635 22.71 -6.12 5.15
N ARG A 636 22.18 -7.25 5.60
CA ARG A 636 22.95 -8.28 6.31
C ARG A 636 24.07 -8.84 5.44
N ALA A 637 23.79 -9.10 4.16
CA ALA A 637 24.80 -9.61 3.23
C ALA A 637 25.92 -8.58 2.95
N VAL A 638 25.62 -7.29 2.77
CA VAL A 638 26.65 -6.27 2.51
C VAL A 638 27.39 -5.80 3.76
N ARG A 639 26.82 -6.00 4.95
CA ARG A 639 27.43 -5.63 6.25
C ARG A 639 28.06 -6.79 6.99
N ALA A 640 28.02 -8.01 6.44
CA ALA A 640 28.65 -9.16 7.05
C ALA A 640 30.16 -8.92 7.21
N GLU A 641 30.73 -9.42 8.30
CA GLU A 641 32.16 -9.26 8.58
C GLU A 641 32.98 -9.91 7.45
N GLY A 642 33.92 -9.15 6.87
CA GLY A 642 34.71 -9.60 5.72
C GLY A 642 33.98 -9.56 4.36
N ALA A 643 32.75 -9.07 4.28
CA ALA A 643 32.06 -8.90 3.01
C ALA A 643 32.71 -7.80 2.15
N ASP A 644 32.94 -8.11 0.88
CA ASP A 644 33.32 -7.13 -0.15
C ASP A 644 32.10 -6.82 -1.02
N PRO A 645 31.50 -5.62 -0.94
CA PRO A 645 30.37 -5.22 -1.78
C PRO A 645 30.64 -5.39 -3.28
N ASN A 646 31.90 -5.31 -3.73
CA ASN A 646 32.24 -5.51 -5.15
C ASN A 646 32.09 -6.96 -5.62
N ARG A 647 31.96 -7.91 -4.70
CA ARG A 647 31.73 -9.34 -4.96
C ARG A 647 30.27 -9.75 -4.73
N VAL A 648 29.38 -8.82 -4.39
CA VAL A 648 27.97 -9.10 -4.07
C VAL A 648 27.07 -8.67 -5.23
N ALA A 649 26.11 -9.52 -5.58
CA ALA A 649 24.99 -9.21 -6.44
C ALA A 649 23.69 -9.75 -5.86
N PHE A 650 22.58 -9.02 -6.02
CA PHE A 650 21.28 -9.47 -5.54
C PHE A 650 20.35 -9.83 -6.68
N PHE A 651 19.72 -11.00 -6.60
CA PHE A 651 18.61 -11.38 -7.45
C PHE A 651 17.31 -10.95 -6.80
N MET A 652 16.53 -10.09 -7.43
CA MET A 652 15.24 -9.64 -6.90
C MET A 652 14.21 -9.58 -8.02
N PRO A 653 13.37 -10.62 -8.19
CA PRO A 653 12.31 -10.59 -9.18
C PRO A 653 11.44 -9.34 -9.02
N GLY A 654 11.08 -8.74 -10.15
CA GLY A 654 10.13 -7.63 -10.21
C GLY A 654 8.82 -8.05 -10.86
N SER A 655 7.86 -7.14 -10.86
CA SER A 655 6.61 -7.28 -11.63
C SER A 655 6.26 -5.94 -12.28
N SER A 656 5.59 -6.01 -13.43
CA SER A 656 4.96 -4.87 -14.10
C SER A 656 3.44 -4.81 -13.84
N GLY A 657 2.95 -5.62 -12.89
CA GLY A 657 1.57 -5.59 -12.40
C GLY A 657 1.33 -4.47 -11.38
N PRO A 658 0.07 -4.18 -11.04
CA PRO A 658 -0.30 -2.97 -10.29
C PRO A 658 0.04 -3.03 -8.79
N CYS A 659 0.60 -4.15 -8.32
CA CYS A 659 0.96 -4.41 -6.92
C CYS A 659 2.32 -3.80 -6.56
N ARG A 660 2.48 -3.40 -5.29
CA ARG A 660 3.70 -2.80 -4.70
C ARG A 660 5.01 -3.54 -5.01
N PHE A 661 4.96 -4.85 -5.24
CA PHE A 661 6.13 -5.69 -5.56
C PHE A 661 7.01 -5.12 -6.67
N GLY A 662 6.42 -4.50 -7.70
CA GLY A 662 7.17 -3.88 -8.78
C GLY A 662 8.06 -2.70 -8.37
N MET A 663 7.96 -2.18 -7.15
CA MET A 663 8.81 -1.07 -6.67
C MET A 663 9.94 -1.50 -5.73
N TYR A 664 10.05 -2.79 -5.41
CA TYR A 664 11.04 -3.25 -4.43
C TYR A 664 12.47 -3.03 -4.93
N SER A 665 12.74 -3.32 -6.21
CA SER A 665 14.06 -3.11 -6.83
C SER A 665 14.52 -1.65 -6.72
N CYS A 666 13.64 -0.68 -7.00
CA CYS A 666 13.93 0.75 -6.84
C CYS A 666 14.25 1.08 -5.37
N MET A 667 13.45 0.56 -4.44
CA MET A 667 13.64 0.81 -3.01
C MET A 667 14.95 0.20 -2.51
N HIS A 668 15.25 -1.04 -2.86
CA HIS A 668 16.48 -1.74 -2.47
C HIS A 668 17.73 -1.01 -2.96
N ARG A 669 17.73 -0.57 -4.22
CA ARG A 669 18.83 0.21 -4.80
C ARG A 669 19.03 1.55 -4.07
N LEU A 670 17.95 2.26 -3.74
CA LEU A 670 18.03 3.48 -2.93
C LEU A 670 18.62 3.19 -1.53
N VAL A 671 18.18 2.10 -0.88
CA VAL A 671 18.67 1.70 0.44
C VAL A 671 20.15 1.30 0.40
N LEU A 672 20.57 0.52 -0.60
CA LEU A 672 21.96 0.12 -0.78
C LEU A 672 22.86 1.34 -1.01
N ASN A 673 22.39 2.32 -1.78
CA ASN A 673 23.10 3.58 -1.97
C ASN A 673 23.27 4.34 -0.63
N GLU A 674 22.20 4.47 0.16
CA GLU A 674 22.26 5.06 1.51
C GLU A 674 23.17 4.28 2.47
N ALA A 675 23.26 2.96 2.30
CA ALA A 675 24.12 2.09 3.09
C ALA A 675 25.60 2.10 2.63
N GLY A 676 25.97 2.90 1.63
CA GLY A 676 27.34 2.99 1.10
C GLY A 676 27.71 1.87 0.11
N ALA A 677 26.72 1.12 -0.38
CA ALA A 677 26.86 0.00 -1.30
C ALA A 677 26.22 0.28 -2.67
N ALA A 678 26.40 1.50 -3.18
CA ALA A 678 25.74 1.99 -4.40
C ALA A 678 26.08 1.18 -5.67
N ASP A 679 27.27 0.58 -5.72
CA ASP A 679 27.75 -0.21 -6.87
C ASP A 679 27.29 -1.68 -6.84
N VAL A 680 26.53 -2.08 -5.81
CA VAL A 680 25.95 -3.43 -5.73
C VAL A 680 24.73 -3.52 -6.66
N PRO A 681 24.70 -4.48 -7.61
CA PRO A 681 23.64 -4.60 -8.58
C PRO A 681 22.45 -5.37 -7.97
N VAL A 682 21.23 -4.85 -8.21
CA VAL A 682 19.97 -5.54 -7.89
C VAL A 682 19.32 -5.96 -9.21
N ILE A 683 19.47 -7.22 -9.57
CA ILE A 683 19.02 -7.79 -10.84
C ILE A 683 17.53 -8.09 -10.76
N SER A 684 16.72 -7.43 -11.59
CA SER A 684 15.27 -7.63 -11.66
C SER A 684 14.83 -8.12 -13.04
N PRO A 685 14.78 -9.44 -13.30
CA PRO A 685 14.53 -10.01 -14.63
C PRO A 685 13.33 -9.50 -15.43
N ASN A 686 12.22 -9.17 -14.75
CA ASN A 686 10.97 -8.76 -15.40
C ASN A 686 10.93 -7.25 -15.71
N GLN A 687 11.90 -6.49 -15.23
CA GLN A 687 12.02 -5.03 -15.39
C GLN A 687 13.31 -4.65 -16.13
N ASP A 688 14.36 -5.46 -15.93
CA ASP A 688 15.66 -5.41 -16.60
C ASP A 688 15.74 -6.60 -17.57
N GLY A 689 15.03 -6.53 -18.70
CA GLY A 689 14.96 -7.62 -19.69
C GLY A 689 16.30 -7.97 -20.37
N THR A 690 17.36 -7.22 -20.05
CA THR A 690 18.71 -7.48 -20.52
C THR A 690 19.40 -8.57 -19.72
N PHE A 691 19.12 -8.77 -18.43
CA PHE A 691 19.90 -9.72 -17.61
C PHE A 691 19.80 -11.16 -18.12
N TYR A 692 18.58 -11.72 -18.22
CA TYR A 692 18.44 -13.10 -18.67
C TYR A 692 18.96 -13.24 -20.10
N LYS A 693 18.76 -12.21 -20.93
CA LYS A 693 19.24 -12.21 -22.30
C LYS A 693 20.77 -12.24 -22.36
N GLU A 694 21.46 -11.31 -21.68
CA GLU A 694 22.92 -11.22 -21.55
C GLU A 694 23.51 -12.48 -20.90
N PHE A 695 22.87 -13.02 -19.87
CA PHE A 695 23.28 -14.27 -19.23
C PHE A 695 23.10 -15.47 -20.17
N THR A 696 21.96 -15.56 -20.88
CA THR A 696 21.74 -16.63 -21.87
C THR A 696 22.57 -16.46 -23.14
N GLU A 697 23.06 -15.27 -23.42
CA GLU A 697 23.99 -14.97 -24.53
C GLU A 697 25.45 -15.25 -24.12
N SER A 698 25.80 -15.08 -22.84
CA SER A 698 27.14 -15.38 -22.31
C SER A 698 27.39 -16.89 -22.15
N ILE A 699 26.35 -17.67 -21.88
CA ILE A 699 26.37 -19.13 -22.02
C ILE A 699 26.04 -19.48 -23.48
N ASN A 700 26.93 -20.15 -24.22
CA ASN A 700 26.77 -20.49 -25.66
C ASN A 700 25.30 -20.81 -26.03
N GLY A 701 24.71 -20.13 -27.01
CA GLY A 701 23.24 -20.02 -27.18
C GLY A 701 22.38 -21.32 -27.14
N SER A 702 22.93 -22.49 -27.48
CA SER A 702 22.27 -23.80 -27.28
C SER A 702 22.08 -24.17 -25.79
N ALA A 703 22.96 -23.69 -24.92
CA ALA A 703 22.89 -23.78 -23.47
C ALA A 703 21.83 -22.83 -22.87
N GLY A 704 21.55 -21.68 -23.50
CA GLY A 704 20.54 -20.73 -23.03
C GLY A 704 19.10 -21.27 -23.04
N GLY A 705 18.74 -22.04 -24.07
CA GLY A 705 17.46 -22.78 -24.09
C GLY A 705 17.40 -23.92 -23.07
N GLY A 706 18.55 -24.55 -22.79
CA GLY A 706 18.69 -25.54 -21.73
C GLY A 706 18.50 -24.93 -20.33
N PHE A 707 19.06 -23.75 -20.09
CA PHE A 707 19.01 -23.08 -18.78
C PHE A 707 17.58 -22.84 -18.32
N MET A 708 16.70 -22.29 -19.17
CA MET A 708 15.31 -22.03 -18.77
C MET A 708 14.53 -23.32 -18.48
N ARG A 709 14.83 -24.40 -19.20
CA ARG A 709 14.26 -25.73 -18.96
C ARG A 709 14.72 -26.29 -17.62
N ASP A 710 16.02 -26.20 -17.33
CA ASP A 710 16.64 -26.77 -16.13
C ASP A 710 16.29 -25.94 -14.88
N MET A 711 16.18 -24.61 -15.02
CA MET A 711 15.64 -23.71 -14.01
C MET A 711 14.20 -24.07 -13.64
N TRP A 712 13.35 -24.33 -14.65
CA TRP A 712 11.99 -24.77 -14.40
C TRP A 712 11.95 -26.14 -13.71
N ALA A 713 12.74 -27.11 -14.16
CA ALA A 713 12.82 -28.42 -13.53
C ALA A 713 13.28 -28.31 -12.06
N ALA A 714 14.30 -27.47 -11.79
CA ALA A 714 14.82 -27.23 -10.46
C ALA A 714 13.74 -26.72 -9.49
N VAL A 715 12.92 -25.77 -9.93
CA VAL A 715 11.80 -25.22 -9.15
C VAL A 715 10.65 -26.23 -9.00
N ALA A 716 10.20 -26.82 -10.10
CA ALA A 716 9.04 -27.71 -10.13
C ALA A 716 9.24 -28.96 -9.27
N GLY A 717 10.44 -29.54 -9.27
CA GLY A 717 10.74 -30.69 -8.41
C GLY A 717 10.64 -30.36 -6.92
N ILE A 718 11.19 -29.23 -6.48
CA ILE A 718 11.11 -28.83 -5.07
C ILE A 718 9.67 -28.50 -4.67
N ASP A 719 8.90 -27.86 -5.55
CA ASP A 719 7.47 -27.63 -5.32
C ASP A 719 6.70 -28.96 -5.11
N LEU A 720 7.00 -30.00 -5.89
CA LEU A 720 6.42 -31.35 -5.72
C LEU A 720 6.85 -32.00 -4.40
N LEU A 721 8.12 -31.88 -4.02
CA LEU A 721 8.62 -32.37 -2.73
C LEU A 721 7.94 -31.65 -1.56
N HIS A 722 7.73 -30.33 -1.68
CA HIS A 722 7.08 -29.53 -0.65
C HIS A 722 5.62 -29.93 -0.47
N LYS A 723 4.87 -30.12 -1.57
CA LYS A 723 3.49 -30.66 -1.51
C LYS A 723 3.45 -32.03 -0.84
N LEU A 724 4.46 -32.87 -1.07
CA LEU A 724 4.54 -34.20 -0.49
C LEU A 724 4.76 -34.15 1.03
N ILE A 725 5.72 -33.36 1.53
CA ILE A 725 5.92 -33.24 2.98
C ILE A 725 4.68 -32.70 3.69
N LEU A 726 4.02 -31.67 3.15
CA LEU A 726 2.80 -31.11 3.74
C LEU A 726 1.65 -32.13 3.81
N ARG A 727 1.58 -33.03 2.83
CA ARG A 727 0.57 -34.09 2.78
C ARG A 727 0.86 -35.24 3.75
N LEU A 728 2.12 -35.59 3.96
CA LEU A 728 2.50 -36.79 4.70
C LEU A 728 2.84 -36.52 6.17
N ARG A 729 3.56 -35.43 6.47
CA ARG A 729 4.05 -35.12 7.83
C ARG A 729 2.94 -35.13 8.89
N PRO A 730 1.72 -34.59 8.64
CA PRO A 730 0.66 -34.61 9.64
C PRO A 730 0.11 -36.00 10.01
N PHE A 731 0.37 -37.02 9.18
CA PHE A 731 -0.09 -38.39 9.40
C PHE A 731 1.02 -39.34 9.85
N ALA A 732 2.26 -38.87 9.96
CA ALA A 732 3.37 -39.73 10.35
C ALA A 732 3.37 -40.03 11.84
N ALA A 733 3.72 -41.27 12.20
CA ALA A 733 3.97 -41.64 13.58
C ALA A 733 5.16 -40.86 14.17
N ASP A 734 6.17 -40.60 13.35
CA ASP A 734 7.31 -39.72 13.64
C ASP A 734 7.43 -38.61 12.58
N ALA A 735 6.93 -37.42 12.92
CA ALA A 735 7.00 -36.25 12.04
C ALA A 735 8.45 -35.82 11.74
N HIS A 736 9.38 -36.05 12.67
CA HIS A 736 10.80 -35.75 12.48
C HIS A 736 11.42 -36.69 11.43
N ARG A 737 10.98 -37.95 11.36
CA ARG A 737 11.42 -38.87 10.30
C ARG A 737 11.02 -38.38 8.90
N VAL A 738 9.78 -37.90 8.71
CA VAL A 738 9.36 -37.32 7.42
C VAL A 738 10.18 -36.09 7.08
N GLN A 739 10.42 -35.22 8.07
CA GLN A 739 11.24 -34.02 7.90
C GLN A 739 12.67 -34.36 7.44
N GLN A 740 13.30 -35.37 8.06
CA GLN A 740 14.62 -35.86 7.64
C GLN A 740 14.63 -36.39 6.20
N VAL A 741 13.62 -37.18 5.82
CA VAL A 741 13.49 -37.71 4.45
C VAL A 741 13.35 -36.55 3.44
N TYR A 742 12.60 -35.52 3.78
CA TYR A 742 12.47 -34.32 2.96
C TYR A 742 13.80 -33.57 2.80
N GLU A 743 14.52 -33.31 3.88
CA GLU A 743 15.80 -32.59 3.85
C GLU A 743 16.85 -33.35 3.02
N GLN A 744 16.91 -34.68 3.17
CA GLN A 744 17.77 -35.54 2.35
C GLN A 744 17.36 -35.52 0.87
N SER A 745 16.07 -35.55 0.59
CA SER A 745 15.52 -35.48 -0.78
C SER A 745 15.83 -34.14 -1.43
N LEU A 746 15.66 -33.04 -0.69
CA LEU A 746 15.98 -31.68 -1.14
C LEU A 746 17.47 -31.55 -1.45
N ALA A 747 18.36 -32.02 -0.56
CA ALA A 747 19.80 -31.99 -0.79
C ALA A 747 20.20 -32.78 -2.04
N ARG A 748 19.65 -33.99 -2.21
CA ARG A 748 19.87 -34.82 -3.41
C ARG A 748 19.34 -34.15 -4.68
N TRP A 749 18.20 -33.47 -4.59
CA TRP A 749 17.61 -32.72 -5.70
C TRP A 749 18.49 -31.54 -6.12
N VAL A 750 18.91 -30.71 -5.16
CA VAL A 750 19.82 -29.57 -5.37
C VAL A 750 21.13 -30.04 -6.01
N GLN A 751 21.73 -31.10 -5.47
CA GLN A 751 22.95 -31.69 -6.03
C GLN A 751 22.74 -32.25 -7.45
N ALA A 752 21.58 -32.85 -7.73
CA ALA A 752 21.25 -33.34 -9.06
C ALA A 752 21.13 -32.22 -10.10
N VAL A 753 20.49 -31.12 -9.73
CA VAL A 753 20.38 -29.91 -10.56
C VAL A 753 21.77 -29.31 -10.82
N GLU A 754 22.59 -29.17 -9.78
CA GLU A 754 23.94 -28.59 -9.89
C GLU A 754 24.88 -29.41 -10.79
N ASN A 755 24.69 -30.73 -10.84
CA ASN A 755 25.44 -31.65 -11.69
C ASN A 755 24.88 -31.80 -13.13
N HIS A 756 23.98 -30.92 -13.58
CA HIS A 756 23.35 -30.99 -14.91
C HIS A 756 22.70 -32.34 -15.24
N ARG A 757 22.05 -32.99 -14.25
CA ARG A 757 21.33 -34.24 -14.54
C ARG A 757 20.20 -33.98 -15.54
N SER A 758 20.11 -34.86 -16.53
CA SER A 758 19.06 -34.82 -17.54
C SER A 758 17.67 -35.06 -16.93
N LEU A 759 16.62 -34.62 -17.63
CA LEU A 759 15.22 -34.80 -17.20
C LEU A 759 14.85 -36.25 -16.89
N SER A 760 15.40 -37.23 -17.61
CA SER A 760 15.17 -38.66 -17.33
C SER A 760 15.81 -39.10 -16.01
N GLN A 761 17.01 -38.61 -15.71
CA GLN A 761 17.71 -38.85 -14.44
C GLN A 761 17.00 -38.16 -13.27
N LEU A 762 16.46 -36.95 -13.47
CA LEU A 762 15.63 -36.26 -12.46
C LEU A 762 14.32 -37.01 -12.19
N ARG A 763 13.68 -37.57 -13.23
CA ARG A 763 12.51 -38.44 -13.08
C ARG A 763 12.85 -39.72 -12.29
N GLN A 764 13.99 -40.35 -12.56
CA GLN A 764 14.46 -41.51 -11.79
C GLN A 764 14.74 -41.14 -10.33
N LEU A 765 15.28 -39.94 -10.08
CA LEU A 765 15.46 -39.43 -8.72
C LEU A 765 14.11 -39.26 -8.00
N CYS A 766 13.06 -38.76 -8.69
CA CYS A 766 11.72 -38.68 -8.11
C CYS A 766 11.15 -40.07 -7.75
N ASP A 767 11.47 -41.11 -8.53
CA ASP A 767 11.06 -42.49 -8.24
C ASP A 767 11.72 -43.01 -6.95
N SER A 768 13.03 -42.80 -6.81
CA SER A 768 13.75 -43.14 -5.57
C SER A 768 13.28 -42.33 -4.37
N ILE A 769 12.97 -41.04 -4.54
CA ILE A 769 12.40 -40.22 -3.46
C ILE A 769 11.00 -40.74 -3.08
N ALA A 770 10.20 -41.19 -4.06
CA ALA A 770 8.90 -41.80 -3.79
C ALA A 770 9.04 -43.07 -2.92
N ASP A 771 10.09 -43.87 -3.13
CA ASP A 771 10.42 -45.01 -2.27
C ASP A 771 10.77 -44.58 -0.85
N ASP A 772 11.60 -43.55 -0.70
CA ASP A 772 12.02 -43.06 0.62
C ASP A 772 10.81 -42.56 1.44
N PHE A 773 9.91 -41.78 0.84
CA PHE A 773 8.69 -41.34 1.53
C PHE A 773 7.72 -42.49 1.81
N ALA A 774 7.64 -43.49 0.92
CA ALA A 774 6.78 -44.66 1.12
C ALA A 774 7.29 -45.58 2.24
N SER A 775 8.56 -45.46 2.64
CA SER A 775 9.14 -46.20 3.76
C SER A 775 8.74 -45.67 5.13
N VAL A 776 8.14 -44.48 5.21
CA VAL A 776 7.71 -43.87 6.48
C VAL A 776 6.36 -44.44 6.90
N GLU A 777 6.22 -44.74 8.19
CA GLU A 777 4.96 -45.21 8.78
C GLU A 777 3.95 -44.06 8.91
N LEU A 778 2.78 -44.23 8.29
CA LEU A 778 1.71 -43.24 8.23
C LEU A 778 0.39 -43.83 8.75
N ASP A 779 -0.29 -43.11 9.63
CA ASP A 779 -1.66 -43.42 10.04
C ASP A 779 -2.68 -42.62 9.22
N LEU A 780 -2.98 -43.14 8.03
CA LEU A 780 -3.97 -42.56 7.12
C LEU A 780 -5.43 -42.84 7.52
N LYS A 781 -5.67 -43.57 8.63
CA LYS A 781 -7.03 -43.84 9.12
C LYS A 781 -7.59 -42.67 9.92
N VAL A 782 -6.71 -41.85 10.50
CA VAL A 782 -7.10 -40.65 11.25
C VAL A 782 -7.62 -39.60 10.28
N LYS A 783 -8.84 -39.12 10.51
CA LYS A 783 -9.37 -37.96 9.78
C LYS A 783 -8.79 -36.69 10.39
N LYS A 784 -8.31 -35.80 9.53
CA LYS A 784 -7.73 -34.51 9.93
C LYS A 784 -8.39 -33.35 9.17
N PRO A 785 -8.61 -32.20 9.82
CA PRO A 785 -9.09 -30.99 9.16
C PRO A 785 -8.20 -30.62 7.97
N ARG A 786 -8.78 -30.49 6.77
CA ARG A 786 -8.02 -30.10 5.56
C ARG A 786 -8.13 -28.60 5.33
N ILE A 787 -7.00 -27.91 5.30
CA ILE A 787 -6.94 -26.45 5.20
C ILE A 787 -6.08 -26.02 4.00
N GLY A 788 -6.67 -25.23 3.11
CA GLY A 788 -5.96 -24.61 2.01
C GLY A 788 -5.29 -23.31 2.45
N ILE A 789 -4.10 -23.01 1.93
CA ILE A 789 -3.40 -21.73 2.16
C ILE A 789 -3.23 -21.01 0.82
N VAL A 790 -3.78 -19.79 0.77
CA VAL A 790 -3.68 -18.86 -0.36
C VAL A 790 -3.21 -17.49 0.15
N GLY A 791 -3.05 -16.54 -0.76
CA GLY A 791 -2.66 -15.17 -0.42
C GLY A 791 -1.29 -14.84 -0.96
N GLU A 792 -0.59 -13.88 -0.34
CA GLU A 792 0.60 -13.22 -0.90
C GLU A 792 1.80 -14.17 -1.03
N ILE A 793 2.32 -14.30 -2.25
CA ILE A 793 3.29 -15.34 -2.62
C ILE A 793 4.55 -15.39 -1.75
N TYR A 794 5.07 -14.25 -1.31
CA TYR A 794 6.22 -14.24 -0.41
C TYR A 794 5.80 -14.62 1.00
N VAL A 795 4.73 -14.00 1.53
CA VAL A 795 4.26 -14.26 2.89
C VAL A 795 3.79 -15.71 3.06
N ARG A 796 3.07 -16.28 2.09
CA ARG A 796 2.57 -17.66 2.15
C ARG A 796 3.68 -18.71 2.14
N SER A 797 4.82 -18.39 1.52
CA SER A 797 5.94 -19.32 1.37
C SER A 797 7.09 -19.06 2.33
N HIS A 798 7.07 -17.96 3.10
CA HIS A 798 8.15 -17.61 4.02
C HIS A 798 7.76 -17.83 5.49
N PRO A 799 8.41 -18.78 6.20
CA PRO A 799 8.05 -19.19 7.57
C PRO A 799 8.05 -18.03 8.57
N PHE A 800 9.12 -17.21 8.58
CA PHE A 800 9.18 -16.03 9.45
C PHE A 800 8.07 -15.00 9.14
N ALA A 801 7.80 -14.71 7.87
CA ALA A 801 6.85 -13.67 7.46
C ALA A 801 5.39 -14.01 7.84
N ASN A 802 5.04 -15.30 7.89
CA ASN A 802 3.70 -15.78 8.27
C ASN A 802 3.64 -16.42 9.66
N ARG A 803 4.69 -16.29 10.47
CA ARG A 803 4.77 -16.86 11.82
C ARG A 803 4.60 -18.38 11.87
N ASN A 804 5.16 -19.09 10.90
CA ASN A 804 5.10 -20.54 10.77
C ASN A 804 3.66 -21.07 10.76
N ILE A 805 2.77 -20.41 9.99
CA ILE A 805 1.33 -20.71 10.00
C ILE A 805 1.02 -22.19 9.72
N ILE A 806 1.78 -22.82 8.81
CA ILE A 806 1.63 -24.24 8.48
C ILE A 806 1.93 -25.11 9.70
N ALA A 807 3.08 -24.91 10.35
CA ALA A 807 3.46 -25.69 11.52
C ALA A 807 2.43 -25.55 12.66
N ARG A 808 1.95 -24.31 12.91
CA ARG A 808 0.90 -24.06 13.90
C ARG A 808 -0.42 -24.77 13.58
N LEU A 809 -0.82 -24.81 12.31
CA LEU A 809 -2.02 -25.54 11.89
C LEU A 809 -1.85 -27.06 12.04
N GLU A 810 -0.65 -27.58 11.73
CA GLU A 810 -0.32 -28.98 11.92
C GLU A 810 -0.29 -29.38 13.41
N GLU A 811 0.23 -28.53 14.29
CA GLU A 811 0.18 -28.69 15.75
C GLU A 811 -1.25 -28.77 16.28
N LEU A 812 -2.18 -28.04 15.66
CA LEU A 812 -3.62 -28.10 15.93
C LEU A 812 -4.31 -29.32 15.27
N GLY A 813 -3.56 -30.21 14.63
CA GLY A 813 -4.06 -31.45 14.04
C GLY A 813 -4.57 -31.34 12.61
N ALA A 814 -4.39 -30.21 11.93
CA ALA A 814 -4.79 -30.03 10.53
C ALA A 814 -3.74 -30.54 9.53
N VAL A 815 -4.16 -30.75 8.29
CA VAL A 815 -3.29 -30.97 7.13
C VAL A 815 -3.44 -29.79 6.16
N CYS A 816 -2.33 -29.29 5.64
CA CYS A 816 -2.29 -28.07 4.84
C CYS A 816 -2.04 -28.35 3.35
N ASP A 817 -2.75 -27.65 2.47
CA ASP A 817 -2.49 -27.58 1.03
C ASP A 817 -2.08 -26.14 0.66
N LEU A 818 -0.82 -25.94 0.25
CA LEU A 818 -0.29 -24.61 -0.09
C LEU A 818 -0.38 -24.34 -1.60
N ALA A 819 -0.86 -23.15 -1.96
CA ALA A 819 -0.80 -22.67 -3.35
C ALA A 819 0.67 -22.49 -3.77
N SER A 820 1.12 -23.30 -4.73
CA SER A 820 2.53 -23.46 -5.09
C SER A 820 3.15 -22.25 -5.81
N LEU A 821 4.47 -22.26 -5.99
CA LEU A 821 5.16 -21.28 -6.84
C LEU A 821 4.90 -21.56 -8.33
N ALA A 822 4.73 -22.82 -8.72
CA ALA A 822 4.37 -23.25 -10.07
C ALA A 822 3.08 -22.56 -10.57
N GLU A 823 2.04 -22.47 -9.72
CA GLU A 823 0.79 -21.75 -10.03
C GLU A 823 1.06 -20.31 -10.51
N TRP A 824 1.93 -19.59 -9.79
CA TRP A 824 2.28 -18.21 -10.12
C TRP A 824 3.05 -18.10 -11.44
N ILE A 825 3.98 -19.04 -11.69
CA ILE A 825 4.76 -19.06 -12.93
C ILE A 825 3.84 -19.32 -14.14
N TYR A 826 2.91 -20.28 -14.04
CA TYR A 826 1.91 -20.52 -15.07
C TYR A 826 0.98 -19.33 -15.29
N TYR A 827 0.66 -18.58 -14.23
CA TYR A 827 -0.11 -17.35 -14.36
C TYR A 827 0.65 -16.22 -15.07
N ILE A 828 1.95 -16.09 -14.83
CA ILE A 828 2.78 -15.15 -15.60
C ILE A 828 2.77 -15.52 -17.09
N ASN A 829 2.90 -16.79 -17.44
CA ASN A 829 2.79 -17.24 -18.83
C ASN A 829 1.43 -16.92 -19.44
N TYR A 830 0.35 -17.17 -18.69
CA TYR A 830 -1.02 -16.90 -19.12
C TYR A 830 -1.24 -15.41 -19.39
N THR A 831 -0.85 -14.54 -18.46
CA THR A 831 -1.00 -13.08 -18.60
C THR A 831 -0.13 -12.53 -19.74
N ARG A 832 1.10 -13.02 -19.89
CA ARG A 832 1.98 -12.68 -21.02
C ARG A 832 1.36 -13.09 -22.35
N SER A 833 0.81 -14.29 -22.45
CA SER A 833 0.12 -14.80 -23.65
C SER A 833 -1.13 -13.97 -23.98
N CYS A 834 -1.91 -13.60 -22.97
CA CYS A 834 -3.04 -12.70 -23.15
C CYS A 834 -2.58 -11.32 -23.66
N GLY A 835 -1.49 -10.78 -23.11
CA GLY A 835 -0.90 -9.51 -23.54
C GLY A 835 -0.38 -9.52 -24.97
N THR A 836 0.42 -10.52 -25.36
CA THR A 836 1.00 -10.63 -26.71
C THR A 836 -0.08 -10.85 -27.76
N ARG A 837 -1.12 -11.66 -27.46
CA ARG A 837 -2.29 -11.83 -28.33
C ARG A 837 -3.03 -10.52 -28.55
N ARG A 838 -3.25 -9.73 -27.49
CA ARG A 838 -3.91 -8.41 -27.58
C ARG A 838 -3.10 -7.43 -28.44
N ARG A 839 -1.77 -7.47 -28.36
CA ARG A 839 -0.84 -6.62 -29.13
C ARG A 839 -0.60 -7.11 -30.56
N GLY A 840 -1.15 -8.26 -30.96
CA GLY A 840 -0.92 -8.86 -32.29
C GLY A 840 0.49 -9.44 -32.47
N GLN A 841 1.22 -9.70 -31.38
CA GLN A 841 2.58 -10.25 -31.39
C GLN A 841 2.53 -11.78 -31.46
N PHE A 842 2.11 -12.32 -32.61
CA PHE A 842 1.83 -13.75 -32.76
C PHE A 842 3.05 -14.65 -32.55
N ARG A 843 4.26 -14.24 -32.98
CA ARG A 843 5.49 -15.03 -32.77
C ARG A 843 5.73 -15.28 -31.27
N SER A 844 5.79 -14.22 -30.48
CA SER A 844 5.96 -14.30 -29.02
C SER A 844 4.81 -15.03 -28.33
N PHE A 845 3.59 -14.92 -28.86
CA PHE A 845 2.43 -15.69 -28.38
C PHE A 845 2.64 -17.21 -28.55
N PHE A 846 3.01 -17.67 -29.74
CA PHE A 846 3.29 -19.09 -29.98
C PHE A 846 4.49 -19.58 -29.18
N THR A 847 5.56 -18.79 -29.06
CA THR A 847 6.71 -19.13 -28.21
C THR A 847 6.29 -19.35 -26.76
N ASN A 848 5.46 -18.48 -26.20
CA ASN A 848 4.98 -18.63 -24.83
C ASN A 848 4.08 -19.86 -24.65
N ILE A 849 3.21 -20.16 -25.61
CA ILE A 849 2.37 -21.38 -25.56
C ILE A 849 3.23 -22.63 -25.57
N ILE A 850 4.24 -22.68 -26.42
CA ILE A 850 5.17 -23.81 -26.50
C ILE A 850 5.93 -23.95 -25.17
N GLN A 851 6.43 -22.85 -24.62
CA GLN A 851 7.10 -22.84 -23.33
C GLN A 851 6.18 -23.35 -22.22
N ASP A 852 4.94 -22.84 -22.14
CA ASP A 852 3.95 -23.24 -21.15
C ASP A 852 3.60 -24.73 -21.24
N TYR A 853 3.43 -25.25 -22.46
CA TYR A 853 3.21 -26.68 -22.72
C TYR A 853 4.39 -27.53 -22.23
N PHE A 854 5.63 -27.14 -22.54
CA PHE A 854 6.81 -27.87 -22.08
C PHE A 854 6.97 -27.81 -20.56
N GLN A 855 6.67 -26.68 -19.92
CA GLN A 855 6.73 -26.57 -18.47
C GLN A 855 5.73 -27.51 -17.77
N HIS A 856 4.47 -27.55 -18.22
CA HIS A 856 3.48 -28.52 -17.73
C HIS A 856 3.90 -29.97 -18.01
N ARG A 857 4.48 -30.25 -19.18
CA ARG A 857 4.96 -31.59 -19.51
C ARG A 857 6.11 -32.04 -18.60
N ILE A 858 7.06 -31.15 -18.30
CA ILE A 858 8.17 -31.42 -17.38
C ILE A 858 7.64 -31.66 -15.97
N GLU A 859 6.75 -30.81 -15.46
CA GLU A 859 6.14 -30.99 -14.14
C GLU A 859 5.44 -32.35 -14.05
N LYS A 860 4.55 -32.68 -15.01
CA LYS A 860 3.85 -33.98 -15.02
C LYS A 860 4.79 -35.18 -15.12
N MET A 861 5.89 -35.06 -15.85
CA MET A 861 6.89 -36.11 -15.96
C MET A 861 7.60 -36.35 -14.62
N LEU A 862 7.95 -35.28 -13.89
CA LEU A 862 8.56 -35.35 -12.56
C LEU A 862 7.56 -35.79 -11.49
N ALA A 863 6.30 -35.36 -11.60
CA ALA A 863 5.22 -35.71 -10.69
C ALA A 863 4.81 -37.18 -10.83
N GLY A 864 4.82 -37.76 -12.04
CA GLY A 864 4.31 -39.11 -12.30
C GLY A 864 4.80 -40.21 -11.34
N PRO A 865 6.10 -40.32 -11.01
CA PRO A 865 6.59 -41.24 -9.99
C PRO A 865 5.98 -41.03 -8.60
N LEU A 866 5.86 -39.78 -8.15
CA LEU A 866 5.30 -39.40 -6.87
C LEU A 866 3.78 -39.62 -6.84
N GLU A 867 3.07 -39.20 -7.89
CA GLU A 867 1.61 -39.28 -7.99
C GLU A 867 1.10 -40.73 -8.03
N ARG A 868 1.89 -41.66 -8.59
CA ARG A 868 1.58 -43.09 -8.55
C ARG A 868 1.43 -43.63 -7.13
N ARG A 869 2.08 -43.02 -6.14
CA ARG A 869 2.04 -43.44 -4.73
C ARG A 869 1.17 -42.54 -3.86
N PHE A 870 1.18 -41.24 -4.11
CA PHE A 870 0.62 -40.24 -3.17
C PHE A 870 -0.54 -39.42 -3.75
N GLY A 871 -1.05 -39.80 -4.92
CA GLY A 871 -2.13 -39.08 -5.61
C GLY A 871 -1.66 -37.78 -6.26
N ARG A 872 -2.60 -37.00 -6.81
CA ARG A 872 -2.30 -35.83 -7.63
C ARG A 872 -1.46 -34.77 -6.88
N LEU A 873 -0.41 -34.28 -7.54
CA LEU A 873 0.51 -33.25 -7.05
C LEU A 873 0.75 -32.15 -8.08
N ALA A 874 0.77 -32.47 -9.38
CA ALA A 874 0.99 -31.48 -10.44
C ALA A 874 -0.15 -30.47 -10.52
N GLU A 875 0.19 -29.20 -10.81
CA GLU A 875 -0.80 -28.13 -10.91
C GLU A 875 -1.80 -28.34 -12.06
N GLY A 876 -2.99 -27.78 -11.87
CA GLY A 876 -4.01 -27.68 -12.91
C GLY A 876 -3.69 -26.59 -13.94
N SER A 877 -4.56 -26.47 -14.96
CA SER A 877 -4.42 -25.38 -15.92
C SER A 877 -4.80 -24.04 -15.29
N THR A 878 -3.99 -23.00 -15.50
CA THR A 878 -4.33 -21.63 -15.04
C THR A 878 -5.67 -21.13 -15.58
N GLU A 879 -6.04 -21.50 -16.81
CA GLU A 879 -7.33 -21.11 -17.39
C GLU A 879 -8.53 -21.62 -16.59
N HIS A 880 -8.41 -22.80 -15.96
CA HIS A 880 -9.42 -23.33 -15.05
C HIS A 880 -9.57 -22.43 -13.81
N VAL A 881 -8.47 -22.12 -13.12
CA VAL A 881 -8.46 -21.26 -11.92
C VAL A 881 -9.04 -19.88 -12.24
N ILE A 882 -8.66 -19.27 -13.36
CA ILE A 882 -9.19 -17.97 -13.81
C ILE A 882 -10.68 -18.05 -14.14
N LYS A 883 -11.15 -19.17 -14.70
CA LYS A 883 -12.58 -19.40 -14.97
C LYS A 883 -13.39 -19.46 -13.68
N LEU A 884 -12.87 -20.10 -12.63
CA LEU A 884 -13.51 -20.15 -11.31
C LEU A 884 -13.65 -18.75 -10.68
N ALA A 885 -12.63 -17.90 -10.82
CA ALA A 885 -12.63 -16.57 -10.22
C ALA A 885 -13.50 -15.52 -10.96
N ARG A 886 -13.89 -15.79 -12.21
CA ARG A 886 -14.43 -14.79 -13.15
C ARG A 886 -15.70 -14.09 -12.68
N SER A 887 -16.53 -14.74 -11.85
CA SER A 887 -17.75 -14.17 -11.28
C SER A 887 -17.50 -13.13 -10.18
N TYR A 888 -16.31 -13.13 -9.58
CA TYR A 888 -15.92 -12.25 -8.48
C TYR A 888 -14.90 -11.19 -8.92
N LEU A 889 -14.04 -11.52 -9.89
CA LEU A 889 -13.03 -10.59 -10.41
C LEU A 889 -12.75 -10.88 -11.87
N HIS A 890 -12.87 -9.85 -12.72
CA HIS A 890 -12.63 -10.03 -14.15
C HIS A 890 -11.13 -10.25 -14.47
N PRO A 891 -10.76 -11.12 -15.43
CA PRO A 891 -9.37 -11.39 -15.83
C PRO A 891 -8.57 -10.21 -16.37
N SER A 892 -9.19 -9.04 -16.48
CA SER A 892 -8.50 -7.81 -16.83
C SER A 892 -7.71 -7.23 -15.65
N PHE A 893 -8.06 -7.60 -14.42
CA PHE A 893 -7.24 -7.33 -13.25
C PHE A 893 -6.06 -8.32 -13.26
N GLU A 894 -4.85 -7.80 -13.40
CA GLU A 894 -3.64 -8.60 -13.38
C GLU A 894 -3.05 -8.55 -11.97
N GLY A 895 -2.82 -9.71 -11.35
CA GLY A 895 -2.19 -9.84 -10.04
C GLY A 895 -2.72 -11.07 -9.33
N GLU A 896 -2.25 -11.31 -8.12
CA GLU A 896 -2.54 -12.53 -7.37
C GLU A 896 -3.99 -12.67 -6.87
N ALA A 897 -4.73 -11.57 -6.77
CA ALA A 897 -6.10 -11.61 -6.25
C ALA A 897 -7.01 -12.57 -7.03
N ILE A 898 -6.88 -12.61 -8.37
CA ILE A 898 -7.70 -13.50 -9.20
C ILE A 898 -7.29 -14.97 -9.03
N LEU A 899 -6.00 -15.24 -8.80
CA LEU A 899 -5.52 -16.59 -8.50
C LEU A 899 -6.03 -17.05 -7.15
N SER A 900 -5.87 -16.23 -6.11
CA SER A 900 -6.31 -16.59 -4.75
C SER A 900 -7.82 -16.87 -4.70
N ILE A 901 -8.64 -16.07 -5.36
CA ILE A 901 -10.09 -16.33 -5.48
C ILE A 901 -10.35 -17.66 -6.18
N GLY A 902 -9.71 -17.88 -7.33
CA GLY A 902 -9.90 -19.12 -8.10
C GLY A 902 -9.46 -20.35 -7.32
N LYS A 903 -8.34 -20.26 -6.61
CA LYS A 903 -7.76 -21.33 -5.81
C LYS A 903 -8.58 -21.66 -4.58
N ILE A 904 -9.20 -20.67 -3.91
CA ILE A 904 -10.19 -20.93 -2.84
C ILE A 904 -11.33 -21.82 -3.36
N ILE A 905 -11.86 -21.51 -4.56
CA ILE A 905 -12.97 -22.26 -5.16
C ILE A 905 -12.51 -23.65 -5.64
N GLU A 906 -11.28 -23.75 -6.17
CA GLU A 906 -10.68 -25.03 -6.54
C GLU A 906 -10.52 -25.92 -5.31
N TYR A 907 -9.98 -25.39 -4.20
CA TYR A 907 -9.86 -26.10 -2.93
C TYR A 907 -11.19 -26.61 -2.40
N TYR A 908 -12.25 -25.79 -2.44
CA TYR A 908 -13.59 -26.26 -2.09
C TYR A 908 -14.02 -27.47 -2.93
N LYS A 909 -13.77 -27.44 -4.24
CA LYS A 909 -14.10 -28.55 -5.15
C LYS A 909 -13.24 -29.80 -4.92
N ASP A 910 -12.02 -29.62 -4.42
CA ASP A 910 -11.09 -30.70 -4.06
C ASP A 910 -11.34 -31.24 -2.62
N GLY A 911 -12.42 -30.82 -1.97
CA GLY A 911 -12.85 -31.32 -0.66
C GLY A 911 -12.08 -30.75 0.54
N ILE A 912 -11.38 -29.62 0.36
CA ILE A 912 -10.76 -28.88 1.47
C ILE A 912 -11.86 -28.21 2.29
N GLY A 913 -11.75 -28.32 3.62
CA GLY A 913 -12.80 -27.91 4.55
C GLY A 913 -12.76 -26.42 4.92
N GLY A 914 -11.62 -25.74 4.76
CA GLY A 914 -11.48 -24.30 4.99
C GLY A 914 -10.23 -23.72 4.33
N VAL A 915 -10.18 -22.40 4.22
CA VAL A 915 -9.03 -21.71 3.60
C VAL A 915 -8.50 -20.57 4.48
N VAL A 916 -7.18 -20.49 4.62
CA VAL A 916 -6.49 -19.34 5.20
C VAL A 916 -5.90 -18.48 4.09
N ASN A 917 -6.31 -17.21 4.03
CA ASN A 917 -5.74 -16.19 3.15
C ASN A 917 -4.72 -15.35 3.93
N VAL A 918 -3.43 -15.56 3.66
CA VAL A 918 -2.33 -14.86 4.35
C VAL A 918 -1.84 -13.66 3.54
N MET A 919 -1.57 -12.55 4.20
CA MET A 919 -1.12 -11.33 3.51
C MET A 919 -0.25 -10.44 4.38
N PRO A 920 0.59 -9.58 3.79
CA PRO A 920 1.20 -8.51 4.55
C PRO A 920 0.15 -7.43 4.89
N PHE A 921 0.34 -6.72 6.01
CA PHE A 921 -0.52 -5.60 6.38
C PHE A 921 -0.63 -4.58 5.24
N SER A 922 -1.84 -4.07 5.01
CA SER A 922 -2.22 -3.18 3.89
C SER A 922 -2.04 -3.76 2.47
N CYS A 923 -1.90 -5.08 2.30
CA CYS A 923 -1.81 -5.71 0.98
C CYS A 923 -3.05 -5.43 0.13
N MET A 924 -2.88 -4.71 -0.99
CA MET A 924 -4.02 -4.35 -1.82
C MET A 924 -4.66 -5.58 -2.49
N PRO A 925 -3.93 -6.48 -3.19
CA PRO A 925 -4.54 -7.67 -3.80
C PRO A 925 -5.28 -8.57 -2.80
N SER A 926 -4.67 -8.91 -1.67
CA SER A 926 -5.31 -9.79 -0.67
C SER A 926 -6.47 -9.13 0.06
N THR A 927 -6.51 -7.79 0.15
CA THR A 927 -7.69 -7.05 0.61
C THR A 927 -8.84 -7.17 -0.41
N VAL A 928 -8.55 -7.20 -1.72
CA VAL A 928 -9.57 -7.51 -2.74
C VAL A 928 -10.12 -8.92 -2.52
N VAL A 929 -9.26 -9.92 -2.24
CA VAL A 929 -9.71 -11.28 -1.91
C VAL A 929 -10.60 -11.28 -0.66
N SER A 930 -10.17 -10.61 0.40
CA SER A 930 -10.92 -10.50 1.67
C SER A 930 -12.30 -9.88 1.47
N SER A 931 -12.41 -8.88 0.59
CA SER A 931 -13.70 -8.24 0.29
C SER A 931 -14.71 -9.18 -0.39
N GLN A 932 -14.23 -10.26 -1.00
CA GLN A 932 -15.03 -11.28 -1.67
C GLN A 932 -15.29 -12.50 -0.78
N SER A 933 -14.57 -12.65 0.34
CA SER A 933 -14.60 -13.87 1.17
C SER A 933 -15.99 -14.26 1.64
N MET A 934 -16.83 -13.31 2.07
CA MET A 934 -18.20 -13.64 2.52
C MET A 934 -19.05 -14.24 1.41
N ARG A 935 -19.00 -13.67 0.20
CA ARG A 935 -19.74 -14.18 -0.95
C ARG A 935 -19.21 -15.53 -1.42
N ILE A 936 -17.87 -15.69 -1.46
CA ILE A 936 -17.25 -16.97 -1.82
C ILE A 936 -17.61 -18.03 -0.78
N SER A 937 -17.57 -17.71 0.52
CA SER A 937 -17.94 -18.63 1.59
C SER A 937 -19.37 -19.13 1.43
N ALA A 938 -20.34 -18.21 1.26
CA ALA A 938 -21.74 -18.57 1.05
C ALA A 938 -21.96 -19.43 -0.22
N GLU A 939 -21.31 -19.10 -1.34
CA GLU A 939 -21.42 -19.88 -2.59
C GLU A 939 -20.64 -21.22 -2.54
N CYS A 940 -19.66 -21.35 -1.62
CA CYS A 940 -18.94 -22.58 -1.30
C CYS A 940 -19.51 -23.28 -0.06
N GLY A 941 -20.84 -23.18 0.11
CA GLY A 941 -21.61 -23.90 1.11
C GLY A 941 -21.27 -23.53 2.55
N ASP A 942 -20.90 -22.28 2.84
CA ASP A 942 -20.43 -21.76 4.13
C ASP A 942 -19.05 -22.26 4.55
N MET A 943 -18.15 -22.48 3.59
CA MET A 943 -16.76 -22.85 3.87
C MET A 943 -16.05 -21.73 4.67
N PRO A 944 -15.46 -22.03 5.84
CA PRO A 944 -14.70 -21.05 6.61
C PRO A 944 -13.52 -20.48 5.80
N ILE A 945 -13.43 -19.14 5.76
CA ILE A 945 -12.30 -18.42 5.17
C ILE A 945 -11.71 -17.48 6.21
N LEU A 946 -10.49 -17.77 6.66
CA LEU A 946 -9.76 -16.95 7.63
C LEU A 946 -8.78 -16.02 6.92
N ASN A 947 -8.99 -14.70 7.07
CA ASN A 947 -8.09 -13.68 6.53
C ASN A 947 -7.07 -13.27 7.62
N LEU A 948 -5.78 -13.52 7.38
CA LEU A 948 -4.69 -13.20 8.31
C LEU A 948 -3.73 -12.18 7.69
N SER A 949 -3.42 -11.13 8.46
CA SER A 949 -2.54 -10.04 8.07
C SER A 949 -1.31 -10.02 8.97
N PHE A 950 -0.12 -10.01 8.37
CA PHE A 950 1.17 -9.99 9.05
C PHE A 950 1.94 -8.70 8.75
N ASP A 951 2.51 -8.08 9.78
CA ASP A 951 3.39 -6.90 9.66
C ASP A 951 4.78 -7.15 10.29
N GLY A 952 5.04 -8.37 10.77
CA GLY A 952 6.26 -8.73 11.47
C GLY A 952 6.22 -8.49 12.98
N GLN A 953 5.05 -8.24 13.57
CA GLN A 953 4.81 -8.31 15.02
C GLN A 953 4.08 -9.59 15.39
N GLU A 954 4.13 -9.97 16.67
CA GLU A 954 3.32 -11.09 17.16
C GLU A 954 1.89 -10.62 17.37
N ASP A 955 0.92 -11.37 16.85
CA ASP A 955 -0.49 -11.18 17.17
C ASP A 955 -0.81 -12.15 18.32
N PRO A 956 -1.04 -11.65 19.55
CA PRO A 956 -1.30 -12.51 20.69
C PRO A 956 -2.59 -13.33 20.53
N THR A 957 -3.51 -12.88 19.69
CA THR A 957 -4.79 -13.56 19.42
C THR A 957 -4.68 -14.61 18.31
N LEU A 958 -3.52 -14.73 17.65
CA LEU A 958 -3.36 -15.60 16.49
C LEU A 958 -3.70 -17.05 16.81
N ILE A 959 -3.15 -17.62 17.89
CA ILE A 959 -3.38 -19.04 18.24
C ILE A 959 -4.86 -19.31 18.49
N THR A 960 -5.52 -18.51 19.32
CA THR A 960 -6.96 -18.66 19.61
C THR A 960 -7.83 -18.57 18.36
N ARG A 961 -7.46 -17.69 17.40
CA ARG A 961 -8.17 -17.60 16.11
C ARG A 961 -7.95 -18.83 15.24
N LEU A 962 -6.77 -19.45 15.28
CA LEU A 962 -6.47 -20.69 14.55
C LEU A 962 -7.19 -21.88 15.19
N GLU A 963 -7.21 -22.00 16.51
CA GLU A 963 -7.95 -23.03 17.24
C GLU A 963 -9.44 -23.01 16.85
N ALA A 964 -10.08 -21.83 16.96
CA ALA A 964 -11.47 -21.66 16.59
C ALA A 964 -11.73 -21.98 15.10
N PHE A 965 -10.79 -21.64 14.23
CA PHE A 965 -10.90 -21.92 12.80
C PHE A 965 -10.75 -23.41 12.47
N VAL A 966 -9.77 -24.10 13.06
CA VAL A 966 -9.55 -25.53 12.86
C VAL A 966 -10.77 -26.33 13.35
N GLU A 967 -11.35 -25.95 14.48
CA GLU A 967 -12.58 -26.57 15.00
C GLU A 967 -13.78 -26.36 14.06
N GLN A 968 -13.96 -25.14 13.52
CA GLN A 968 -15.00 -24.87 12.52
C GLN A 968 -14.83 -25.74 11.27
N VAL A 969 -13.60 -25.94 10.82
CA VAL A 969 -13.29 -26.80 9.66
C VAL A 969 -13.58 -28.27 9.98
N ALA A 970 -13.17 -28.76 11.15
CA ALA A 970 -13.43 -30.12 11.62
C ALA A 970 -14.93 -30.41 11.66
N SER A 971 -15.69 -29.59 12.39
CA SER A 971 -17.13 -29.69 12.55
C SER A 971 -17.88 -29.74 11.21
N ARG A 972 -17.45 -28.92 10.25
CA ARG A 972 -18.03 -28.88 8.89
C ARG A 972 -17.76 -30.18 8.12
N GLN A 973 -16.53 -30.68 8.16
CA GLN A 973 -16.17 -31.89 7.43
C GLN A 973 -16.92 -33.11 7.96
N ASP A 974 -17.15 -33.18 9.26
CA ASP A 974 -17.98 -34.23 9.88
C ASP A 974 -19.46 -34.13 9.50
N ALA A 975 -20.02 -32.91 9.46
CA ALA A 975 -21.40 -32.69 9.02
C ALA A 975 -21.64 -33.15 7.57
N ASN A 976 -20.73 -32.87 6.65
CA ASN A 976 -20.83 -33.27 5.25
C ASN A 976 -20.76 -34.80 5.05
N LEU A 977 -20.01 -35.50 5.92
CA LEU A 977 -19.94 -36.97 5.93
C LEU A 977 -21.26 -37.60 6.37
N ASN A 978 -21.90 -37.05 7.40
CA ASN A 978 -23.20 -37.53 7.87
C ASN A 978 -24.29 -37.36 6.80
N VAL A 979 -24.26 -36.27 6.05
CA VAL A 979 -25.21 -36.01 4.94
C VAL A 979 -24.96 -36.96 3.76
N SER A 980 -23.70 -37.24 3.40
CA SER A 980 -23.38 -38.19 2.32
C SER A 980 -23.69 -39.64 2.69
N GLN A 981 -23.54 -40.03 3.96
CA GLN A 981 -24.01 -41.33 4.46
C GLN A 981 -25.54 -41.46 4.48
N LEU A 982 -26.27 -40.37 4.70
CA LEU A 982 -27.75 -40.34 4.65
C LEU A 982 -28.31 -40.38 3.21
N ILE A 983 -27.55 -39.90 2.21
CA ILE A 983 -28.00 -39.80 0.82
C ILE A 983 -27.59 -41.02 -0.03
N GLY A 984 -26.71 -41.90 0.47
CA GLY A 984 -26.44 -43.20 -0.16
C GLY A 984 -25.93 -43.09 -1.60
N THR A 985 -24.91 -42.27 -1.83
CA THR A 985 -24.15 -42.21 -3.10
C THR A 985 -22.78 -42.86 -2.96
#